data_AF-A0A949XRP5-F1
#
_entry.id   AF-A0A949XRP5-F1
#
_cell.length_a   1.000
_cell.length_b   1.000
_cell.length_c   1.000
_cell.angle_alpha   90.00
_cell.angle_beta   90.00
_cell.angle_gamma   90.00
#
_symmetry.space_group_name_H-M   'P 1'
#
loop_
_entity.id
_entity.type
_entity.pdbx_description
1 polymer ?
#
loop_
_entity_poly.entity_id
_entity_poly.type
_entity_poly.pdbx_seq_one_letter_code
_entity_poly.pdbx_strand_id
1 'polypeptide(L)'
;MASKLFSLFDDQMKKPGTVVAGTPQSLATISVKPEEQNYIIGKLRQFQVAESKVDYSDFSNFVFFNSALDYFNITAEKIINEYPYDASIDVIDTWVYDLDPYQRYLLSVWPKNSGHLRFDSSISSSYVSIVDVGQTIGDTTAGTTQQVGVLSPSTGSVAVEFWCNLSGTYSNSAAMVVFQKVGASGDGYTIYASGSNMVFRMVSGSVTTEVSAPQVDGQTAYYAFVYDRTNTLSPSLVAYTGSAGSFPVAVASASSLIGGPINIGNAQAYIGSGTLSDKVTAVISGALDEVRVWKAALQLADLTGTYNVQAYAQNNLMGLWHFNESGSINPDDGNNPLVLDFSGRRINGRIMNYWTGIRGSGTLVPFGSPSLMLSAYFNSPEVQTLIATQQASGTAYDRASDNIITRLVPENFLNLESIQNTTVLQNFLYILARNFDQIKVKIDQFTKVLRANYTDFNQTPDALLADIARFFGWEFTGNFLSADAFQYLLGKNVLANQDANKELDVKLYQIKNEFWKRTLINLMYLYKTKGTRESVESFFRIYGVNKNFVRLKEYGYKPNVGIQTNRIHADKSVYTLMFSGSLTGSVMSVPFTGSALAAEMRFALPLSSSAEILPTITTGSLFALYATALSSSGGILVPTGPQQLQYQVYWTTPYVGSTTGTLYLTGSEGLLSMSNIPIANEEWYNVSIHRNPLSGTLNFRLHRLNYDEIDVDLSASTVSAAEYSGSSLWQLVVGATNGLQAQGWVQEARVWNKNLTKTEIFDHTLNFQSYGTDYPNDLSSLALHWRLNDNVTASFDGSISGQNIFQDISQNGITGSGVGFVPNVAPFEKFLFDYNYIASPDFSWNEDKIRILNSSEVKPSDVTYDNQALALEFNMIDALNEDISQAISTMDNFNNAIGLPANRYRATYTDLENIRQQYFKRLQGRLNFRVFADMLEFFDRSFITMVQRLLPARSVFLGDEFVVESHMLERPKLQWNYRRQTVPFVPEGVITVYVRT
;
A
#
# COMPACT_ATOMS: atom_id res chain seq x y z
N MET A 1 -35.45 12.08 -14.90
CA MET A 1 -34.41 12.44 -13.90
C MET A 1 -33.08 11.70 -14.10
N ALA A 2 -33.06 10.51 -14.72
CA ALA A 2 -31.84 9.72 -14.95
C ALA A 2 -30.92 10.18 -16.11
N SER A 3 -31.33 11.14 -16.96
CA SER A 3 -30.55 11.55 -18.15
C SER A 3 -29.54 12.68 -17.92
N LYS A 4 -29.33 13.12 -16.67
CA LYS A 4 -28.38 14.19 -16.28
C LYS A 4 -27.38 13.73 -15.21
N LEU A 5 -27.05 12.45 -15.17
CA LEU A 5 -26.18 11.88 -14.13
C LEU A 5 -24.75 12.46 -14.11
N PHE A 6 -24.29 13.01 -15.25
CA PHE A 6 -22.94 13.57 -15.40
C PHE A 6 -22.89 15.10 -15.53
N SER A 7 -24.02 15.82 -15.43
CA SER A 7 -23.99 17.30 -15.50
C SER A 7 -23.32 17.95 -14.28
N LEU A 8 -23.11 17.20 -13.19
CA LEU A 8 -22.30 17.63 -12.04
C LEU A 8 -20.80 17.69 -12.37
N PHE A 9 -20.34 16.97 -13.39
CA PHE A 9 -18.98 17.04 -13.92
C PHE A 9 -18.87 17.99 -15.14
N ASP A 10 -19.98 18.24 -15.86
CA ASP A 10 -19.98 18.94 -17.16
C ASP A 10 -20.15 20.48 -17.06
N ASP A 11 -20.88 21.00 -16.07
CA ASP A 11 -21.19 22.45 -16.02
C ASP A 11 -20.05 23.33 -15.47
N GLN A 12 -18.97 22.74 -14.96
CA GLN A 12 -17.80 23.48 -14.46
C GLN A 12 -16.62 23.51 -15.44
N MET A 13 -16.76 22.96 -16.65
CA MET A 13 -15.66 22.89 -17.64
C MET A 13 -16.02 23.38 -19.06
N LYS A 14 -17.07 24.19 -19.23
CA LYS A 14 -17.39 24.80 -20.53
C LYS A 14 -16.74 26.19 -20.69
N LYS A 15 -15.43 26.20 -20.95
CA LYS A 15 -14.83 27.23 -21.83
C LYS A 15 -14.53 26.58 -23.18
N PRO A 16 -15.00 27.14 -24.30
CA PRO A 16 -14.80 26.54 -25.62
C PRO A 16 -13.35 26.77 -26.07
N GLY A 17 -12.60 25.68 -26.19
CA GLY A 17 -11.26 25.71 -26.79
C GLY A 17 -10.35 24.62 -26.28
N THR A 18 -10.47 23.44 -26.86
CA THR A 18 -9.56 22.29 -26.75
C THR A 18 -9.65 21.49 -25.44
N VAL A 19 -10.13 20.24 -25.57
CA VAL A 19 -9.53 18.99 -25.07
C VAL A 19 -10.64 17.93 -25.03
N VAL A 20 -10.41 16.81 -25.72
CA VAL A 20 -11.32 15.67 -25.81
C VAL A 20 -11.42 15.05 -24.41
N ALA A 21 -12.55 15.28 -23.73
CA ALA A 21 -12.94 14.46 -22.59
C ALA A 21 -13.24 13.03 -23.10
N GLY A 22 -12.85 12.03 -22.32
CA GLY A 22 -13.24 10.63 -22.56
C GLY A 22 -14.76 10.51 -22.77
N THR A 23 -15.16 9.49 -23.51
CA THR A 23 -16.56 9.23 -23.87
C THR A 23 -17.48 9.38 -22.65
N PRO A 24 -18.57 10.17 -22.72
CA PRO A 24 -19.51 10.31 -21.61
C PRO A 24 -20.01 8.93 -21.21
N GLN A 25 -19.71 8.51 -19.98
CA GLN A 25 -20.16 7.23 -19.48
C GLN A 25 -21.67 7.29 -19.24
N SER A 26 -22.41 6.29 -19.72
CA SER A 26 -23.83 6.13 -19.37
C SER A 26 -23.99 4.97 -18.41
N LEU A 27 -25.06 4.97 -17.60
CA LEU A 27 -25.31 3.89 -16.64
C LEU A 27 -25.39 2.50 -17.31
N ALA A 28 -25.85 2.46 -18.57
CA ALA A 28 -25.88 1.26 -19.41
C ALA A 28 -24.53 0.88 -20.01
N THR A 29 -23.57 1.81 -20.07
CA THR A 29 -22.18 1.57 -20.50
C THR A 29 -21.33 1.07 -19.32
N ILE A 30 -21.66 1.50 -18.10
CA ILE A 30 -20.93 1.16 -16.86
C ILE A 30 -21.25 -0.27 -16.40
N SER A 31 -22.52 -0.67 -16.37
CA SER A 31 -22.91 -2.04 -16.05
C SER A 31 -24.22 -2.44 -16.72
N VAL A 32 -24.32 -3.72 -17.09
CA VAL A 32 -25.55 -4.32 -17.64
C VAL A 32 -26.47 -4.82 -16.51
N LYS A 33 -25.96 -4.97 -15.28
CA LYS A 33 -26.71 -5.49 -14.12
C LYS A 33 -27.50 -4.36 -13.43
N PRO A 34 -28.85 -4.41 -13.39
CA PRO A 34 -29.66 -3.36 -12.77
C PRO A 34 -29.33 -3.07 -11.30
N GLU A 35 -28.85 -4.08 -10.57
CA GLU A 35 -28.48 -3.97 -9.16
C GLU A 35 -27.21 -3.12 -8.97
N GLU A 36 -26.19 -3.31 -9.81
CA GLU A 36 -24.97 -2.49 -9.79
C GLU A 36 -25.27 -1.04 -10.18
N GLN A 37 -26.18 -0.85 -11.14
CA GLN A 37 -26.66 0.47 -11.52
C GLN A 37 -27.37 1.19 -10.36
N ASN A 38 -28.25 0.49 -9.63
CA ASN A 38 -28.94 1.03 -8.46
C ASN A 38 -27.97 1.36 -7.32
N TYR A 39 -26.97 0.51 -7.10
CA TYR A 39 -25.91 0.75 -6.12
C TYR A 39 -25.13 2.04 -6.42
N ILE A 40 -24.73 2.24 -7.69
CA ILE A 40 -24.07 3.48 -8.13
C ILE A 40 -24.97 4.70 -7.89
N ILE A 41 -26.26 4.61 -8.24
CA ILE A 41 -27.23 5.69 -8.00
C ILE A 41 -27.34 6.01 -6.49
N GLY A 42 -27.40 4.97 -5.65
CA GLY A 42 -27.45 5.11 -4.19
C GLY A 42 -26.23 5.88 -3.66
N LYS A 43 -25.02 5.49 -4.07
CA LYS A 43 -23.79 6.20 -3.69
C LYS A 43 -23.74 7.63 -4.23
N LEU A 44 -24.23 7.89 -5.45
CA LEU A 44 -24.25 9.24 -6.02
C LEU A 44 -25.15 10.21 -5.23
N ARG A 45 -26.24 9.73 -4.62
CA ARG A 45 -27.09 10.57 -3.75
C ARG A 45 -26.31 11.12 -2.54
N GLN A 46 -25.35 10.36 -2.02
CA GLN A 46 -24.53 10.77 -0.88
C GLN A 46 -23.66 12.00 -1.21
N PHE A 47 -23.31 12.23 -2.48
CA PHE A 47 -22.53 13.41 -2.89
C PHE A 47 -23.35 14.69 -3.02
N GLN A 48 -24.68 14.60 -3.04
CA GLN A 48 -25.55 15.78 -3.15
C GLN A 48 -25.80 16.46 -1.81
N VAL A 49 -25.42 15.83 -0.69
CA VAL A 49 -25.65 16.34 0.65
C VAL A 49 -24.34 16.81 1.29
N ALA A 50 -24.36 18.02 1.84
CA ALA A 50 -23.28 18.53 2.68
C ALA A 50 -23.48 18.04 4.11
N GLU A 51 -22.65 17.08 4.53
CA GLU A 51 -22.69 16.57 5.90
C GLU A 51 -21.80 17.39 6.83
N SER A 52 -22.36 17.77 7.97
CA SER A 52 -21.61 18.42 9.04
C SER A 52 -20.56 17.48 9.63
N LYS A 53 -19.32 17.96 9.71
CA LYS A 53 -18.19 17.22 10.28
C LYS A 53 -18.10 17.43 11.79
N VAL A 54 -19.04 16.88 12.54
CA VAL A 54 -19.05 16.95 14.02
C VAL A 54 -18.32 15.74 14.59
N ASP A 55 -17.60 15.92 15.69
CA ASP A 55 -17.07 14.81 16.47
C ASP A 55 -18.17 14.24 17.37
N TYR A 56 -18.64 13.05 17.04
CA TYR A 56 -19.71 12.33 17.73
C TYR A 56 -19.20 11.39 18.83
N SER A 57 -17.88 11.32 19.06
CA SER A 57 -17.30 10.50 20.14
C SER A 57 -17.57 11.08 21.54
N ASP A 58 -17.79 12.39 21.63
CA ASP A 58 -18.13 13.11 22.84
C ASP A 58 -19.53 13.71 22.75
N PHE A 59 -20.41 13.36 23.70
CA PHE A 59 -21.76 13.88 23.82
C PHE A 59 -21.81 15.40 23.94
N SER A 60 -20.78 16.03 24.51
CA SER A 60 -20.72 17.48 24.73
C SER A 60 -20.79 18.31 23.44
N ASN A 61 -20.42 17.71 22.30
CA ASN A 61 -20.37 18.39 21.01
C ASN A 61 -21.73 18.48 20.31
N PHE A 62 -22.69 17.62 20.67
CA PHE A 62 -23.94 17.49 19.91
C PHE A 62 -25.22 17.31 20.76
N VAL A 63 -25.10 17.00 22.04
CA VAL A 63 -26.22 16.97 23.00
C VAL A 63 -26.10 18.19 23.90
N PHE A 64 -27.11 19.05 23.93
CA PHE A 64 -27.11 20.23 24.80
C PHE A 64 -28.33 20.27 25.72
N PHE A 65 -29.52 20.06 25.14
CA PHE A 65 -30.80 20.10 25.84
C PHE A 65 -31.36 18.70 26.11
N ASN A 66 -31.03 17.70 25.28
CA ASN A 66 -31.54 16.34 25.43
C ASN A 66 -30.74 15.54 26.47
N SER A 67 -31.23 14.37 26.87
CA SER A 67 -30.43 13.39 27.62
C SER A 67 -29.53 12.60 26.66
N ALA A 68 -28.23 12.56 26.95
CA ALA A 68 -27.26 11.75 26.23
C ALA A 68 -27.54 10.25 26.37
N LEU A 69 -27.94 9.82 27.58
CA LEU A 69 -28.32 8.43 27.84
C LEU A 69 -29.52 8.00 26.99
N ASP A 70 -30.60 8.79 26.99
CA ASP A 70 -31.80 8.45 26.22
C ASP A 70 -31.53 8.47 24.72
N TYR A 71 -30.72 9.42 24.25
CA TYR A 71 -30.35 9.48 22.83
C TYR A 71 -29.52 8.26 22.40
N PHE A 72 -28.58 7.82 23.23
CA PHE A 72 -27.86 6.57 23.00
C PHE A 72 -28.81 5.37 23.00
N ASN A 73 -29.69 5.24 24.00
CA ASN A 73 -30.59 4.08 24.12
C ASN A 73 -31.55 3.96 22.92
N ILE A 74 -32.16 5.06 22.48
CA ILE A 74 -33.03 5.07 21.28
C ILE A 74 -32.24 4.67 20.03
N THR A 75 -31.00 5.17 19.92
CA THR A 75 -30.14 4.88 18.78
C THR A 75 -29.69 3.42 18.76
N ALA A 76 -29.29 2.88 19.93
CA ALA A 76 -28.96 1.49 20.10
C ALA A 76 -30.16 0.59 19.79
N GLU A 77 -31.35 0.91 20.28
CA GLU A 77 -32.60 0.19 19.99
C GLU A 77 -32.90 0.17 18.49
N LYS A 78 -32.75 1.32 17.81
CA LYS A 78 -32.93 1.42 16.36
C LYS A 78 -31.95 0.53 15.58
N ILE A 79 -30.66 0.55 15.92
CA ILE A 79 -29.67 -0.31 15.28
C ILE A 79 -29.99 -1.78 15.53
N ILE A 80 -30.35 -2.13 16.77
CA ILE A 80 -30.60 -3.51 17.17
C ILE A 80 -31.86 -4.09 16.51
N ASN A 81 -32.95 -3.32 16.43
CA ASN A 81 -34.25 -3.81 16.00
C ASN A 81 -34.59 -3.49 14.54
N GLU A 82 -34.02 -2.43 13.96
CA GLU A 82 -34.38 -1.95 12.62
C GLU A 82 -33.27 -2.11 11.58
N TYR A 83 -32.05 -2.54 11.95
CA TYR A 83 -30.99 -2.74 10.97
C TYR A 83 -31.37 -3.83 9.95
N PRO A 84 -31.46 -3.52 8.64
CA PRO A 84 -31.94 -4.43 7.61
C PRO A 84 -30.85 -5.42 7.19
N TYR A 85 -30.48 -6.34 8.08
CA TYR A 85 -29.37 -7.28 7.85
C TYR A 85 -29.61 -8.24 6.68
N ASP A 86 -30.87 -8.58 6.38
CA ASP A 86 -31.28 -9.52 5.33
C ASP A 86 -31.75 -8.82 4.04
N ALA A 87 -31.44 -7.53 3.88
CA ALA A 87 -31.86 -6.75 2.72
C ALA A 87 -30.77 -6.63 1.65
N SER A 88 -31.17 -6.12 0.49
CA SER A 88 -30.25 -5.79 -0.59
C SER A 88 -29.42 -4.56 -0.23
N ILE A 89 -28.23 -4.43 -0.82
CA ILE A 89 -27.25 -3.38 -0.49
C ILE A 89 -27.81 -1.96 -0.65
N ASP A 90 -28.71 -1.75 -1.62
CA ASP A 90 -29.38 -0.47 -1.85
C ASP A 90 -30.34 -0.09 -0.71
N VAL A 91 -31.05 -1.06 -0.14
CA VAL A 91 -31.92 -0.86 1.03
C VAL A 91 -31.07 -0.57 2.26
N ILE A 92 -29.97 -1.30 2.45
CA ILE A 92 -29.02 -1.05 3.55
C ILE A 92 -28.45 0.36 3.43
N ASP A 93 -27.94 0.74 2.25
CA ASP A 93 -27.38 2.08 2.01
C ASP A 93 -28.43 3.19 2.19
N THR A 94 -29.67 2.95 1.78
CA THR A 94 -30.78 3.90 1.99
C THR A 94 -31.11 4.04 3.46
N TRP A 95 -31.19 2.93 4.20
CA TRP A 95 -31.43 2.96 5.65
C TRP A 95 -30.29 3.68 6.39
N VAL A 96 -29.03 3.38 6.05
CA VAL A 96 -27.86 4.08 6.59
C VAL A 96 -27.91 5.57 6.26
N TYR A 97 -28.38 5.95 5.06
CA TYR A 97 -28.55 7.34 4.67
C TYR A 97 -29.63 8.07 5.47
N ASP A 98 -30.74 7.38 5.80
CA ASP A 98 -31.85 7.94 6.59
C ASP A 98 -31.54 8.06 8.09
N LEU A 99 -30.44 7.47 8.56
CA LEU A 99 -29.94 7.64 9.92
C LEU A 99 -29.44 9.07 10.14
N ASP A 100 -29.64 9.56 11.37
CA ASP A 100 -28.99 10.81 11.76
C ASP A 100 -27.45 10.65 11.84
N PRO A 101 -26.68 11.75 11.80
CA PRO A 101 -25.23 11.67 11.82
C PRO A 101 -24.63 10.91 13.03
N TYR A 102 -25.25 11.03 14.22
CA TYR A 102 -24.79 10.32 15.41
C TYR A 102 -25.10 8.82 15.32
N GLN A 103 -26.28 8.46 14.83
CA GLN A 103 -26.69 7.09 14.54
C GLN A 103 -25.73 6.41 13.57
N ARG A 104 -25.29 7.12 12.53
CA ARG A 104 -24.28 6.61 11.58
C ARG A 104 -22.91 6.45 12.21
N TYR A 105 -22.50 7.40 13.05
CA TYR A 105 -21.26 7.26 13.84
C TYR A 105 -21.33 6.03 14.74
N LEU A 106 -22.42 5.86 15.50
CA LEU A 106 -22.56 4.71 16.39
C LEU A 106 -22.58 3.39 15.61
N LEU A 107 -23.23 3.35 14.45
CA LEU A 107 -23.19 2.19 13.55
C LEU A 107 -21.77 1.87 13.07
N SER A 108 -20.94 2.89 12.83
CA SER A 108 -19.54 2.70 12.40
C SER A 108 -18.65 2.10 13.50
N VAL A 109 -18.91 2.45 14.76
CA VAL A 109 -18.21 1.94 15.96
C VAL A 109 -18.84 0.63 16.47
N TRP A 110 -20.02 0.26 15.95
CA TRP A 110 -20.73 -0.94 16.37
C TRP A 110 -19.87 -2.19 16.10
N PRO A 111 -19.77 -3.14 17.04
CA PRO A 111 -18.91 -4.31 16.90
C PRO A 111 -19.26 -5.12 15.65
N LYS A 112 -18.24 -5.62 14.97
CA LYS A 112 -18.35 -6.47 13.78
C LYS A 112 -17.62 -7.77 14.02
N ASN A 113 -18.16 -8.88 13.52
CA ASN A 113 -17.55 -10.20 13.62
C ASN A 113 -17.40 -10.85 12.25
N SER A 114 -16.30 -11.56 12.07
CA SER A 114 -16.05 -12.48 10.96
C SER A 114 -15.74 -13.85 11.57
N GLY A 115 -16.55 -14.85 11.24
CA GLY A 115 -16.45 -16.20 11.76
C GLY A 115 -16.79 -17.24 10.70
N HIS A 116 -16.72 -18.50 11.09
CA HIS A 116 -17.12 -19.65 10.29
C HIS A 116 -17.61 -20.78 11.20
N LEU A 117 -18.23 -21.81 10.64
CA LEU A 117 -18.55 -23.03 11.39
C LEU A 117 -17.40 -24.03 11.33
N ARG A 118 -17.03 -24.57 12.47
CA ARG A 118 -16.07 -25.66 12.66
C ARG A 118 -16.79 -26.91 13.14
N PHE A 119 -16.66 -27.98 12.40
CA PHE A 119 -17.22 -29.29 12.72
C PHE A 119 -16.08 -30.22 13.11
N ASP A 120 -16.25 -30.90 14.24
CA ASP A 120 -15.29 -31.89 14.71
C ASP A 120 -16.06 -33.14 15.13
N SER A 121 -16.07 -34.12 14.22
CA SER A 121 -16.76 -35.40 14.42
C SER A 121 -16.21 -36.22 15.60
N SER A 122 -15.02 -35.90 16.12
CA SER A 122 -14.44 -36.55 17.31
C SER A 122 -14.97 -35.97 18.63
N ILE A 123 -15.43 -34.71 18.61
CA ILE A 123 -15.93 -33.99 19.79
C ILE A 123 -17.45 -34.02 19.83
N SER A 124 -18.11 -33.74 18.70
CA SER A 124 -19.56 -33.62 18.63
C SER A 124 -20.08 -33.97 17.23
N SER A 125 -21.33 -34.44 17.18
CA SER A 125 -22.06 -34.64 15.93
C SER A 125 -22.90 -33.40 15.61
N SER A 126 -22.31 -32.20 15.66
CA SER A 126 -23.03 -30.96 15.37
C SER A 126 -23.33 -30.79 13.89
N TYR A 127 -24.50 -30.22 13.58
CA TYR A 127 -24.91 -29.89 12.21
C TYR A 127 -25.92 -28.75 12.24
N VAL A 128 -26.15 -28.10 11.10
CA VAL A 128 -27.20 -27.06 10.99
C VAL A 128 -28.45 -27.69 10.37
N SER A 129 -29.60 -27.50 11.02
CA SER A 129 -30.92 -27.83 10.50
C SER A 129 -31.65 -26.56 10.09
N ILE A 130 -32.12 -26.51 8.86
CA ILE A 130 -32.84 -25.36 8.28
C ILE A 130 -34.26 -25.79 7.96
N VAL A 131 -35.23 -25.04 8.47
CA VAL A 131 -36.63 -25.28 8.18
C VAL A 131 -37.03 -24.47 6.96
N ASP A 132 -37.25 -25.15 5.84
CA ASP A 132 -37.66 -24.54 4.57
C ASP A 132 -39.19 -24.34 4.55
N VAL A 133 -39.68 -23.39 5.35
CA VAL A 133 -41.09 -22.97 5.35
C VAL A 133 -41.25 -21.88 4.29
N GLY A 134 -41.73 -22.24 3.10
CA GLY A 134 -42.02 -21.27 2.03
C GLY A 134 -42.97 -20.15 2.47
N GLN A 135 -42.91 -18.99 1.78
CA GLN A 135 -43.95 -17.97 1.92
C GLN A 135 -45.30 -18.48 1.39
N THR A 136 -46.39 -18.18 2.10
CA THR A 136 -47.75 -18.46 1.64
C THR A 136 -48.06 -17.61 0.39
N ILE A 137 -48.15 -18.25 -0.77
CA ILE A 137 -48.74 -17.63 -1.97
C ILE A 137 -50.26 -17.84 -1.87
N GLY A 138 -51.04 -16.77 -1.85
CA GLY A 138 -52.45 -16.78 -1.42
C GLY A 138 -53.43 -17.55 -2.32
N ASP A 139 -54.31 -18.32 -1.68
CA ASP A 139 -55.78 -18.25 -1.77
C ASP A 139 -56.34 -18.99 -0.53
N THR A 140 -56.98 -18.26 0.40
CA THR A 140 -57.52 -18.81 1.65
C THR A 140 -58.86 -19.55 1.48
N THR A 141 -59.34 -19.75 0.25
CA THR A 141 -60.69 -20.26 0.01
C THR A 141 -60.76 -21.78 -0.24
N ALA A 142 -59.63 -22.50 -0.33
CA ALA A 142 -59.60 -23.92 -0.75
C ALA A 142 -59.12 -24.94 0.32
N GLY A 143 -58.86 -24.53 1.56
CA GLY A 143 -58.60 -25.46 2.67
C GLY A 143 -57.40 -26.42 2.51
N THR A 144 -56.53 -26.21 1.51
CA THR A 144 -55.28 -26.98 1.30
C THR A 144 -54.13 -26.02 0.98
N THR A 145 -53.39 -25.61 2.00
CA THR A 145 -52.21 -24.76 1.87
C THR A 145 -51.00 -25.62 1.46
N GLN A 146 -50.68 -25.69 0.16
CA GLN A 146 -49.38 -26.21 -0.27
C GLN A 146 -48.33 -25.10 -0.16
N GLN A 147 -47.44 -25.19 0.83
CA GLN A 147 -46.23 -24.38 0.88
C GLN A 147 -45.16 -25.02 -0.01
N VAL A 148 -44.70 -24.31 -1.05
CA VAL A 148 -43.56 -24.72 -1.86
C VAL A 148 -42.29 -24.23 -1.16
N GLY A 149 -41.38 -25.14 -0.81
CA GLY A 149 -40.11 -24.78 -0.18
C GLY A 149 -39.29 -23.82 -1.05
N VAL A 150 -38.72 -22.78 -0.46
CA VAL A 150 -37.94 -21.72 -1.13
C VAL A 150 -36.73 -22.31 -1.84
N LEU A 151 -36.13 -23.35 -1.25
CA LEU A 151 -34.95 -24.05 -1.78
C LEU A 151 -35.31 -25.11 -2.85
N SER A 152 -36.60 -25.29 -3.18
CA SER A 152 -37.00 -26.25 -4.21
C SER A 152 -36.68 -25.72 -5.63
N PRO A 153 -35.93 -26.49 -6.46
CA PRO A 153 -35.60 -26.08 -7.82
C PRO A 153 -36.84 -25.93 -8.71
N SER A 154 -37.94 -26.64 -8.43
CA SER A 154 -39.20 -26.61 -9.20
C SER A 154 -38.94 -26.88 -10.69
N THR A 155 -39.16 -25.91 -11.59
CA THR A 155 -38.81 -25.96 -13.02
C THR A 155 -37.58 -25.12 -13.41
N GLY A 156 -36.96 -24.39 -12.48
CA GLY A 156 -35.77 -23.55 -12.71
C GLY A 156 -34.42 -24.18 -12.33
N SER A 157 -33.32 -23.50 -12.66
CA SER A 157 -31.97 -23.91 -12.27
C SER A 157 -31.71 -23.75 -10.76
N VAL A 158 -30.74 -24.48 -10.22
CA VAL A 158 -30.26 -24.31 -8.84
C VAL A 158 -28.74 -24.28 -8.81
N ALA A 159 -28.14 -23.41 -8.02
CA ALA A 159 -26.71 -23.44 -7.75
C ALA A 159 -26.44 -23.34 -6.25
N VAL A 160 -25.43 -24.07 -5.78
CA VAL A 160 -24.98 -24.03 -4.39
C VAL A 160 -23.49 -23.75 -4.38
N GLU A 161 -23.07 -22.72 -3.66
CA GLU A 161 -21.66 -22.35 -3.48
C GLU A 161 -21.31 -22.23 -2.00
N PHE A 162 -20.07 -22.53 -1.65
CA PHE A 162 -19.56 -22.42 -0.29
C PHE A 162 -18.02 -22.47 -0.26
N TRP A 163 -17.46 -21.96 0.82
CA TRP A 163 -16.07 -22.16 1.19
C TRP A 163 -15.97 -23.29 2.21
N CYS A 164 -15.02 -24.20 2.02
CA CYS A 164 -14.78 -25.26 2.99
C CYS A 164 -13.30 -25.60 3.15
N ASN A 165 -12.96 -26.08 4.35
CA ASN A 165 -11.71 -26.77 4.63
C ASN A 165 -12.06 -28.08 5.34
N LEU A 166 -12.16 -29.17 4.58
CA LEU A 166 -12.53 -30.47 5.15
C LEU A 166 -11.30 -31.19 5.72
N SER A 167 -11.50 -31.91 6.82
CA SER A 167 -10.48 -32.75 7.46
C SER A 167 -11.03 -34.16 7.71
N GLY A 168 -10.40 -35.19 7.13
CA GLY A 168 -10.82 -36.58 7.34
C GLY A 168 -10.26 -37.59 6.34
N THR A 169 -10.33 -38.88 6.68
CA THR A 169 -9.97 -39.97 5.76
C THR A 169 -11.22 -40.52 5.07
N TYR A 170 -11.35 -40.29 3.77
CA TYR A 170 -12.52 -40.65 2.97
C TYR A 170 -12.32 -42.02 2.29
N SER A 171 -13.27 -42.94 2.45
CA SER A 171 -13.34 -44.15 1.62
C SER A 171 -14.46 -44.00 0.58
N ASN A 172 -14.37 -44.69 -0.56
CA ASN A 172 -15.42 -44.65 -1.58
C ASN A 172 -16.79 -45.18 -1.08
N SER A 173 -16.81 -45.92 0.03
CA SER A 173 -18.01 -46.48 0.66
C SER A 173 -18.60 -45.58 1.76
N ALA A 174 -17.89 -44.53 2.16
CA ALA A 174 -18.35 -43.54 3.15
C ALA A 174 -18.52 -42.16 2.51
N ALA A 175 -19.45 -41.37 3.05
CA ALA A 175 -19.68 -39.99 2.61
C ALA A 175 -19.89 -39.04 3.79
N MET A 176 -19.30 -37.86 3.70
CA MET A 176 -19.60 -36.73 4.58
C MET A 176 -20.49 -35.76 3.83
N VAL A 177 -21.72 -35.57 4.31
CA VAL A 177 -22.67 -34.65 3.65
C VAL A 177 -22.37 -33.23 4.08
N VAL A 178 -22.10 -32.36 3.09
CA VAL A 178 -21.81 -30.95 3.30
C VAL A 178 -23.09 -30.14 3.27
N PHE A 179 -23.94 -30.36 2.26
CA PHE A 179 -25.23 -29.71 2.12
C PHE A 179 -26.25 -30.71 1.55
N GLN A 180 -27.45 -30.78 2.13
CA GLN A 180 -28.51 -31.64 1.61
C GLN A 180 -29.88 -30.98 1.70
N LYS A 181 -30.65 -31.09 0.62
CA LYS A 181 -32.08 -30.80 0.59
C LYS A 181 -32.77 -31.89 -0.22
N VAL A 182 -33.39 -32.83 0.49
CA VAL A 182 -34.04 -34.01 -0.10
C VAL A 182 -35.41 -34.23 0.55
N GLY A 183 -36.40 -34.58 -0.27
CA GLY A 183 -37.78 -34.83 0.17
C GLY A 183 -37.97 -36.25 0.68
N ALA A 184 -39.13 -36.55 1.25
CA ALA A 184 -39.45 -37.90 1.74
C ALA A 184 -39.43 -38.97 0.63
N SER A 185 -39.63 -38.58 -0.63
CA SER A 185 -39.54 -39.45 -1.81
C SER A 185 -38.11 -39.73 -2.27
N GLY A 186 -37.09 -39.08 -1.69
CA GLY A 186 -35.70 -39.13 -2.15
C GLY A 186 -35.35 -38.12 -3.24
N ASP A 187 -36.31 -37.32 -3.71
CA ASP A 187 -36.09 -36.27 -4.70
C ASP A 187 -35.37 -35.06 -4.10
N GLY A 188 -34.38 -34.53 -4.80
CA GLY A 188 -33.66 -33.32 -4.38
C GLY A 188 -32.19 -33.35 -4.75
N TYR A 189 -31.38 -32.69 -3.94
CA TYR A 189 -29.95 -32.54 -4.19
C TYR A 189 -29.10 -32.67 -2.93
N THR A 190 -27.94 -33.28 -3.09
CA THR A 190 -26.98 -33.53 -2.02
C THR A 190 -25.57 -33.23 -2.51
N ILE A 191 -24.80 -32.53 -1.68
CA ILE A 191 -23.36 -32.31 -1.87
C ILE A 191 -22.63 -33.06 -0.76
N TYR A 192 -21.72 -33.96 -1.12
CA TYR A 192 -20.98 -34.77 -0.17
C TYR A 192 -19.54 -35.02 -0.62
N ALA A 193 -18.63 -35.16 0.34
CA ALA A 193 -17.27 -35.59 0.09
C ALA A 193 -17.18 -37.13 0.15
N SER A 194 -16.55 -37.75 -0.86
CA SER A 194 -16.31 -39.19 -0.92
C SER A 194 -15.04 -39.48 -1.72
N GLY A 195 -14.11 -40.26 -1.16
CA GLY A 195 -12.77 -40.40 -1.72
C GLY A 195 -12.04 -39.05 -1.81
N SER A 196 -11.39 -38.75 -2.94
CA SER A 196 -10.68 -37.48 -3.17
C SER A 196 -11.53 -36.42 -3.88
N ASN A 197 -12.86 -36.52 -3.81
CA ASN A 197 -13.77 -35.68 -4.58
C ASN A 197 -14.93 -35.14 -3.72
N MET A 198 -15.34 -33.92 -4.02
CA MET A 198 -16.63 -33.35 -3.65
C MET A 198 -17.64 -33.65 -4.75
N VAL A 199 -18.73 -34.35 -4.43
CA VAL A 199 -19.72 -34.81 -5.39
C VAL A 199 -21.03 -34.07 -5.18
N PHE A 200 -21.59 -33.52 -6.26
CA PHE A 200 -22.95 -33.00 -6.31
C PHE A 200 -23.85 -34.00 -7.01
N ARG A 201 -24.86 -34.48 -6.28
CA ARG A 201 -25.85 -35.45 -6.72
C ARG A 201 -27.22 -34.78 -6.82
N MET A 202 -27.87 -34.97 -7.96
CA MET A 202 -29.27 -34.64 -8.21
C MET A 202 -30.09 -35.92 -8.40
N VAL A 203 -31.23 -36.00 -7.72
CA VAL A 203 -32.15 -37.15 -7.79
C VAL A 203 -33.56 -36.67 -8.10
N SER A 204 -34.22 -37.33 -9.07
CA SER A 204 -35.65 -37.19 -9.31
C SER A 204 -36.23 -38.53 -9.78
N GLY A 205 -37.18 -39.06 -9.02
CA GLY A 205 -37.74 -40.40 -9.21
C GLY A 205 -36.64 -41.45 -9.16
N SER A 206 -36.47 -42.19 -10.26
CA SER A 206 -35.43 -43.22 -10.40
C SER A 206 -34.18 -42.74 -11.15
N VAL A 207 -34.09 -41.46 -11.48
CA VAL A 207 -32.95 -40.88 -12.22
C VAL A 207 -32.04 -40.15 -11.25
N THR A 208 -30.77 -40.55 -11.24
CA THR A 208 -29.70 -39.89 -10.49
C THR A 208 -28.67 -39.34 -11.47
N THR A 209 -28.20 -38.11 -11.27
CA THR A 209 -27.09 -37.52 -12.01
C THR A 209 -26.08 -36.93 -11.04
N GLU A 210 -24.79 -37.15 -11.30
CA GLU A 210 -23.70 -36.68 -10.45
C GLU A 210 -22.64 -35.93 -11.24
N VAL A 211 -21.99 -34.99 -10.58
CA VAL A 211 -20.75 -34.34 -11.04
C VAL A 211 -19.79 -34.21 -9.85
N SER A 212 -18.49 -34.28 -10.10
CA SER A 212 -17.48 -34.25 -9.04
C SER A 212 -16.42 -33.17 -9.29
N ALA A 213 -16.01 -32.48 -8.23
CA ALA A 213 -14.83 -31.62 -8.19
C ALA A 213 -13.73 -32.27 -7.33
N PRO A 214 -12.44 -32.13 -7.70
CA PRO A 214 -11.34 -32.58 -6.85
C PRO A 214 -11.36 -31.90 -5.49
N GLN A 215 -11.10 -32.65 -4.42
CA GLN A 215 -10.99 -32.14 -3.06
C GLN A 215 -9.67 -32.56 -2.42
N VAL A 216 -9.02 -31.61 -1.74
CA VAL A 216 -7.77 -31.82 -1.00
C VAL A 216 -8.03 -31.64 0.49
N ASP A 217 -7.56 -32.59 1.29
CA ASP A 217 -7.75 -32.58 2.74
C ASP A 217 -6.91 -31.49 3.41
N GLY A 218 -7.50 -30.78 4.37
CA GLY A 218 -6.86 -29.73 5.16
C GLY A 218 -6.60 -28.41 4.42
N GLN A 219 -7.00 -28.29 3.14
CA GLN A 219 -6.84 -27.08 2.33
C GLN A 219 -8.17 -26.34 2.19
N THR A 220 -8.14 -25.02 2.37
CA THR A 220 -9.31 -24.17 2.14
C THR A 220 -9.54 -24.03 0.64
N ALA A 221 -10.73 -24.44 0.19
CA ALA A 221 -11.13 -24.38 -1.20
C ALA A 221 -12.57 -23.88 -1.32
N TYR A 222 -12.85 -23.26 -2.46
CA TYR A 222 -14.18 -22.84 -2.86
C TYR A 222 -14.78 -23.87 -3.81
N TYR A 223 -16.06 -24.16 -3.62
CA TYR A 223 -16.83 -25.03 -4.50
C TYR A 223 -18.12 -24.35 -4.92
N ALA A 224 -18.46 -24.48 -6.19
CA ALA A 224 -19.79 -24.14 -6.68
C ALA A 224 -20.31 -25.24 -7.60
N PHE A 225 -21.54 -25.66 -7.36
CA PHE A 225 -22.21 -26.67 -8.14
C PHE A 225 -23.48 -26.08 -8.73
N VAL A 226 -23.61 -26.18 -10.06
CA VAL A 226 -24.69 -25.57 -10.82
C VAL A 226 -25.47 -26.66 -11.53
N TYR A 227 -26.77 -26.71 -11.27
CA TYR A 227 -27.74 -27.42 -12.08
C TYR A 227 -28.38 -26.46 -13.07
N ASP A 228 -27.92 -26.50 -14.31
CA ASP A 228 -28.38 -25.65 -15.38
C ASP A 228 -29.51 -26.30 -16.18
N ARG A 229 -30.67 -25.64 -16.19
CA ARG A 229 -31.86 -26.00 -16.98
C ARG A 229 -32.25 -24.97 -18.03
N THR A 230 -31.35 -24.06 -18.38
CA THR A 230 -31.57 -23.12 -19.49
C THR A 230 -31.92 -23.85 -20.79
N ASN A 231 -31.29 -25.01 -21.05
CA ASN A 231 -31.72 -25.96 -22.05
C ASN A 231 -32.61 -27.05 -21.44
N THR A 232 -33.93 -26.88 -21.55
CA THR A 232 -34.93 -27.79 -20.97
C THR A 232 -34.92 -29.20 -21.56
N LEU A 233 -34.34 -29.38 -22.76
CA LEU A 233 -34.21 -30.68 -23.42
C LEU A 233 -32.96 -31.44 -23.00
N SER A 234 -31.95 -30.74 -22.45
CA SER A 234 -30.70 -31.36 -21.99
C SER A 234 -30.12 -30.55 -20.82
N PRO A 235 -30.72 -30.67 -19.61
CA PRO A 235 -30.13 -30.12 -18.40
C PRO A 235 -28.70 -30.60 -18.17
N SER A 236 -27.88 -29.79 -17.50
CA SER A 236 -26.51 -30.16 -17.16
C SER A 236 -26.14 -29.80 -15.73
N LEU A 237 -25.34 -30.66 -15.09
CA LEU A 237 -24.65 -30.35 -13.84
C LEU A 237 -23.24 -29.88 -14.18
N VAL A 238 -22.77 -28.81 -13.54
CA VAL A 238 -21.42 -28.28 -13.69
C VAL A 238 -20.81 -28.08 -12.31
N ALA A 239 -19.56 -28.51 -12.14
CA ALA A 239 -18.79 -28.32 -10.93
C ALA A 239 -17.65 -27.32 -11.17
N TYR A 240 -17.53 -26.36 -10.27
CA TYR A 240 -16.48 -25.35 -10.23
C TYR A 240 -15.69 -25.48 -8.93
N THR A 241 -14.38 -25.23 -9.00
CA THR A 241 -13.54 -25.13 -7.80
C THR A 241 -12.52 -24.00 -7.94
N GLY A 242 -12.11 -23.43 -6.80
CA GLY A 242 -11.11 -22.38 -6.68
C GLY A 242 -10.34 -22.48 -5.36
N SER A 243 -9.25 -21.72 -5.23
CA SER A 243 -8.40 -21.68 -4.04
C SER A 243 -8.08 -20.24 -3.64
N ALA A 244 -7.60 -20.03 -2.41
CA ALA A 244 -7.14 -18.72 -1.98
C ALA A 244 -6.14 -18.12 -2.98
N GLY A 245 -6.49 -16.99 -3.61
CA GLY A 245 -5.66 -16.32 -4.63
C GLY A 245 -5.84 -16.81 -6.08
N SER A 246 -6.75 -17.76 -6.37
CA SER A 246 -7.07 -18.19 -7.73
C SER A 246 -8.59 -18.22 -7.96
N PHE A 247 -9.04 -17.59 -9.04
CA PHE A 247 -10.46 -17.56 -9.42
C PHE A 247 -11.01 -18.98 -9.67
N PRO A 248 -12.31 -19.20 -9.44
CA PRO A 248 -12.94 -20.49 -9.72
C PRO A 248 -12.80 -20.86 -11.20
N VAL A 249 -12.72 -22.16 -11.49
CA VAL A 249 -12.68 -22.71 -12.85
C VAL A 249 -13.63 -23.91 -12.94
N ALA A 250 -14.27 -24.11 -14.09
CA ALA A 250 -15.08 -25.30 -14.35
C ALA A 250 -14.17 -26.54 -14.44
N VAL A 251 -14.41 -27.54 -13.60
CA VAL A 251 -13.59 -28.77 -13.53
C VAL A 251 -14.29 -30.00 -14.09
N ALA A 252 -15.62 -30.02 -14.06
CA ALA A 252 -16.40 -31.14 -14.59
C ALA A 252 -17.80 -30.70 -15.01
N SER A 253 -18.39 -31.43 -15.95
CA SER A 253 -19.81 -31.30 -16.30
C SER A 253 -20.41 -32.66 -16.64
N ALA A 254 -21.72 -32.81 -16.42
CA ALA A 254 -22.49 -34.01 -16.72
C ALA A 254 -23.86 -33.64 -17.30
N SER A 255 -24.27 -34.30 -18.38
CA SER A 255 -25.64 -34.17 -18.91
C SER A 255 -26.63 -34.91 -18.01
N SER A 256 -27.77 -34.31 -17.72
CA SER A 256 -28.85 -34.90 -16.93
C SER A 256 -30.10 -35.12 -17.77
N LEU A 257 -30.82 -36.21 -17.48
CA LEU A 257 -32.14 -36.50 -18.05
C LEU A 257 -33.30 -36.02 -17.16
N ILE A 258 -32.99 -35.27 -16.10
CA ILE A 258 -33.97 -34.81 -15.10
C ILE A 258 -34.72 -33.55 -15.61
N GLY A 259 -35.61 -33.72 -16.59
CA GLY A 259 -36.39 -32.60 -17.15
C GLY A 259 -37.60 -32.16 -16.32
N GLY A 260 -38.10 -33.02 -15.42
CA GLY A 260 -39.33 -32.80 -14.66
C GLY A 260 -39.21 -31.79 -13.51
N PRO A 261 -40.32 -31.37 -12.89
CA PRO A 261 -40.29 -30.50 -11.73
C PRO A 261 -39.74 -31.22 -10.49
N ILE A 262 -38.77 -30.62 -9.81
CA ILE A 262 -38.22 -31.12 -8.54
C ILE A 262 -38.79 -30.29 -7.40
N ASN A 263 -39.83 -30.81 -6.75
CA ASN A 263 -40.53 -30.16 -5.64
C ASN A 263 -40.23 -30.88 -4.33
N ILE A 264 -39.44 -30.25 -3.47
CA ILE A 264 -38.90 -30.87 -2.25
C ILE A 264 -39.78 -30.52 -1.02
N GLY A 265 -40.82 -29.69 -1.23
CA GLY A 265 -41.78 -29.30 -0.19
C GLY A 265 -41.11 -28.70 1.04
N ASN A 266 -41.70 -28.94 2.20
CA ASN A 266 -41.27 -28.44 3.52
C ASN A 266 -40.17 -29.31 4.19
N ALA A 267 -39.54 -30.23 3.45
CA ALA A 267 -38.45 -31.03 4.01
C ALA A 267 -37.30 -30.11 4.48
N GLN A 268 -36.67 -30.43 5.61
CA GLN A 268 -35.57 -29.63 6.14
C GLN A 268 -34.34 -29.69 5.21
N ALA A 269 -33.57 -28.60 5.18
CA ALA A 269 -32.22 -28.63 4.62
C ALA A 269 -31.22 -28.86 5.74
N TYR A 270 -30.13 -29.56 5.45
CA TYR A 270 -29.07 -29.86 6.40
C TYR A 270 -27.73 -29.34 5.89
N ILE A 271 -26.95 -28.73 6.78
CA ILE A 271 -25.54 -28.38 6.54
C ILE A 271 -24.69 -29.20 7.51
N GLY A 272 -23.74 -29.97 6.97
CA GLY A 272 -22.83 -30.81 7.74
C GLY A 272 -23.39 -32.17 8.19
N SER A 273 -24.61 -32.53 7.79
CA SER A 273 -25.22 -33.83 8.06
C SER A 273 -26.21 -34.21 6.96
N GLY A 274 -26.52 -35.50 6.85
CA GLY A 274 -27.48 -36.01 5.87
C GLY A 274 -27.48 -37.54 5.73
N THR A 275 -28.36 -38.04 4.88
CA THR A 275 -28.53 -39.47 4.59
C THR A 275 -28.40 -39.76 3.10
N LEU A 276 -27.73 -40.87 2.77
CA LEU A 276 -27.57 -41.38 1.41
C LEU A 276 -27.89 -42.87 1.46
N SER A 277 -28.77 -43.36 0.57
CA SER A 277 -29.25 -44.75 0.62
C SER A 277 -28.20 -45.79 0.24
N ASP A 278 -27.15 -45.38 -0.46
CA ASP A 278 -26.09 -46.21 -1.04
C ASP A 278 -24.73 -46.08 -0.32
N LYS A 279 -24.62 -45.21 0.69
CA LYS A 279 -23.37 -44.92 1.40
C LYS A 279 -23.57 -44.84 2.91
N VAL A 280 -22.54 -45.20 3.66
CA VAL A 280 -22.50 -44.91 5.11
C VAL A 280 -22.22 -43.41 5.28
N THR A 281 -23.17 -42.66 5.83
CA THR A 281 -23.01 -41.22 6.05
C THR A 281 -22.42 -40.92 7.42
N ALA A 282 -21.52 -39.93 7.47
CA ALA A 282 -20.98 -39.36 8.68
C ALA A 282 -21.21 -37.84 8.71
N VAL A 283 -21.19 -37.27 9.92
CA VAL A 283 -21.19 -35.81 10.10
C VAL A 283 -19.87 -35.26 9.56
N ILE A 284 -19.93 -34.07 8.97
CA ILE A 284 -18.75 -33.40 8.41
C ILE A 284 -17.69 -33.14 9.50
N SER A 285 -16.43 -33.15 9.10
CA SER A 285 -15.30 -32.73 9.92
C SER A 285 -14.47 -31.73 9.12
N GLY A 286 -14.17 -30.57 9.71
CA GLY A 286 -13.55 -29.44 9.01
C GLY A 286 -14.28 -28.12 9.27
N ALA A 287 -14.16 -27.16 8.36
CA ALA A 287 -14.75 -25.84 8.47
C ALA A 287 -15.59 -25.47 7.23
N LEU A 288 -16.67 -24.72 7.43
CA LEU A 288 -17.53 -24.17 6.37
C LEU A 288 -17.79 -22.68 6.59
N ASP A 289 -17.80 -21.94 5.48
CA ASP A 289 -18.05 -20.50 5.44
C ASP A 289 -18.85 -20.12 4.16
N GLU A 290 -19.57 -19.00 4.20
CA GLU A 290 -20.33 -18.42 3.07
C GLU A 290 -21.17 -19.44 2.26
N VAL A 291 -22.10 -20.15 2.89
CA VAL A 291 -22.97 -21.09 2.17
C VAL A 291 -24.11 -20.31 1.49
N ARG A 292 -24.24 -20.47 0.17
CA ARG A 292 -25.21 -19.73 -0.64
C ARG A 292 -25.98 -20.68 -1.56
N VAL A 293 -27.27 -20.44 -1.69
CA VAL A 293 -28.16 -21.21 -2.58
C VAL A 293 -28.90 -20.27 -3.51
N TRP A 294 -28.74 -20.50 -4.81
CA TRP A 294 -29.26 -19.67 -5.88
C TRP A 294 -30.31 -20.42 -6.68
N LYS A 295 -31.35 -19.72 -7.14
CA LYS A 295 -32.32 -20.22 -8.12
C LYS A 295 -32.02 -19.68 -9.52
N ALA A 296 -30.76 -19.84 -9.93
CA ALA A 296 -30.25 -19.39 -11.23
C ALA A 296 -29.14 -20.31 -11.71
N ALA A 297 -28.91 -20.34 -13.03
CA ALA A 297 -27.76 -21.02 -13.62
C ALA A 297 -26.57 -20.07 -13.60
N LEU A 298 -25.77 -20.12 -12.54
CA LEU A 298 -24.58 -19.27 -12.41
C LEU A 298 -23.53 -19.65 -13.45
N GLN A 299 -23.00 -18.64 -14.14
CA GLN A 299 -21.89 -18.79 -15.07
C GLN A 299 -20.58 -18.43 -14.38
N LEU A 300 -19.45 -18.79 -14.99
CA LEU A 300 -18.11 -18.49 -14.45
C LEU A 300 -17.93 -17.01 -14.09
N ALA A 301 -18.41 -16.11 -14.94
CA ALA A 301 -18.33 -14.66 -14.71
C ALA A 301 -19.10 -14.22 -13.45
N ASP A 302 -20.25 -14.83 -13.17
CA ASP A 302 -21.03 -14.53 -11.97
C ASP A 302 -20.31 -15.02 -10.71
N LEU A 303 -19.78 -16.25 -10.75
CA LEU A 303 -19.01 -16.83 -9.64
C LEU A 303 -17.75 -16.02 -9.34
N THR A 304 -17.01 -15.57 -10.36
CA THR A 304 -15.83 -14.73 -10.15
C THR A 304 -16.15 -13.37 -9.51
N GLY A 305 -17.37 -12.86 -9.73
CA GLY A 305 -17.83 -11.60 -9.14
C GLY A 305 -18.26 -11.71 -7.67
N THR A 306 -18.79 -12.87 -7.26
CA THR A 306 -19.26 -13.14 -5.89
C THR A 306 -18.22 -13.85 -5.02
N TYR A 307 -17.10 -14.29 -5.60
CA TYR A 307 -16.05 -15.10 -4.97
C TYR A 307 -15.38 -14.45 -3.75
N ASN A 308 -14.98 -13.18 -3.86
CA ASN A 308 -14.20 -12.45 -2.85
C ASN A 308 -14.97 -11.26 -2.24
N VAL A 309 -16.29 -11.22 -2.44
CA VAL A 309 -17.14 -10.12 -1.97
C VAL A 309 -18.26 -10.69 -1.11
N GLN A 310 -18.61 -9.96 -0.05
CA GLN A 310 -19.79 -10.30 0.75
C GLN A 310 -21.04 -10.21 -0.15
N ALA A 311 -21.80 -11.30 -0.23
CA ALA A 311 -23.08 -11.30 -0.91
C ALA A 311 -24.14 -10.60 -0.04
N TYR A 312 -25.04 -9.86 -0.68
CA TYR A 312 -26.24 -9.29 -0.07
C TYR A 312 -27.48 -9.97 -0.64
N ALA A 313 -28.65 -9.72 -0.07
CA ALA A 313 -29.89 -10.28 -0.59
C ALA A 313 -30.11 -9.85 -2.06
N GLN A 314 -30.43 -10.82 -2.91
CA GLN A 314 -30.70 -10.65 -4.33
C GLN A 314 -31.94 -11.45 -4.71
N ASN A 315 -32.62 -11.06 -5.79
CA ASN A 315 -33.87 -11.70 -6.20
C ASN A 315 -33.72 -13.22 -6.45
N ASN A 316 -32.57 -13.65 -6.97
CA ASN A 316 -32.27 -15.05 -7.28
C ASN A 316 -31.53 -15.79 -6.15
N LEU A 317 -31.15 -15.11 -5.08
CA LEU A 317 -30.51 -15.70 -3.90
C LEU A 317 -31.61 -16.18 -2.93
N MET A 318 -31.68 -17.49 -2.72
CA MET A 318 -32.73 -18.13 -1.93
C MET A 318 -32.32 -18.42 -0.49
N GLY A 319 -31.01 -18.56 -0.23
CA GLY A 319 -30.44 -18.77 1.09
C GLY A 319 -29.00 -18.28 1.15
N LEU A 320 -28.64 -17.60 2.24
CA LEU A 320 -27.31 -17.05 2.47
C LEU A 320 -26.96 -17.15 3.95
N TRP A 321 -25.94 -17.94 4.28
CA TRP A 321 -25.46 -18.10 5.65
C TRP A 321 -23.96 -17.77 5.72
N HIS A 322 -23.64 -16.65 6.37
CA HIS A 322 -22.27 -16.19 6.59
C HIS A 322 -21.59 -16.87 7.78
N PHE A 323 -22.35 -17.39 8.74
CA PHE A 323 -21.84 -17.97 9.99
C PHE A 323 -21.02 -17.03 10.90
N ASN A 324 -21.16 -15.72 10.71
CA ASN A 324 -20.48 -14.68 11.48
C ASN A 324 -21.11 -14.41 12.86
N GLU A 325 -22.05 -15.23 13.31
CA GLU A 325 -22.67 -15.07 14.63
C GLU A 325 -21.63 -15.30 15.75
N SER A 326 -21.83 -14.63 16.89
CA SER A 326 -20.98 -14.81 18.07
C SER A 326 -21.12 -16.23 18.66
N GLY A 327 -20.07 -16.73 19.32
CA GLY A 327 -20.07 -18.01 20.05
C GLY A 327 -20.84 -18.02 21.37
N SER A 328 -21.39 -16.87 21.80
CA SER A 328 -22.20 -16.76 23.00
C SER A 328 -23.62 -17.28 22.77
N ILE A 329 -24.06 -18.25 23.58
CA ILE A 329 -25.42 -18.80 23.50
C ILE A 329 -26.40 -17.78 24.07
N ASN A 330 -27.47 -17.46 23.33
CA ASN A 330 -28.60 -16.75 23.89
C ASN A 330 -29.32 -17.67 24.91
N PRO A 331 -29.53 -17.26 26.18
CA PRO A 331 -30.26 -18.04 27.18
C PRO A 331 -31.62 -18.55 26.68
N ASP A 332 -32.27 -17.80 25.78
CA ASP A 332 -33.57 -18.11 25.21
C ASP A 332 -33.51 -19.16 24.07
N ASP A 333 -32.34 -19.42 23.49
CA ASP A 333 -32.14 -20.41 22.40
C ASP A 333 -31.87 -21.85 22.90
N GLY A 334 -31.75 -22.05 24.22
CA GLY A 334 -31.41 -23.34 24.81
C GLY A 334 -30.08 -23.90 24.28
N ASN A 335 -29.99 -25.22 24.07
CA ASN A 335 -28.77 -25.88 23.56
C ASN A 335 -28.61 -25.82 22.02
N ASN A 336 -29.47 -25.08 21.29
CA ASN A 336 -29.47 -25.09 19.82
C ASN A 336 -29.51 -23.65 19.24
N PRO A 337 -28.36 -22.96 19.14
CA PRO A 337 -28.29 -21.58 18.73
C PRO A 337 -28.69 -21.37 17.27
N LEU A 338 -29.22 -20.19 16.98
CA LEU A 338 -29.69 -19.78 15.66
C LEU A 338 -28.51 -19.51 14.69
N VAL A 339 -28.76 -19.76 13.41
CA VAL A 339 -27.93 -19.37 12.26
C VAL A 339 -28.78 -18.49 11.37
N LEU A 340 -28.36 -17.26 11.13
CA LEU A 340 -29.17 -16.26 10.41
C LEU A 340 -29.05 -16.42 8.90
N ASP A 341 -30.19 -16.30 8.23
CA ASP A 341 -30.28 -16.17 6.78
C ASP A 341 -30.26 -14.69 6.37
N PHE A 342 -29.34 -14.34 5.48
CA PHE A 342 -29.13 -12.99 4.96
C PHE A 342 -29.73 -12.79 3.55
N SER A 343 -30.46 -13.77 3.02
CA SER A 343 -31.06 -13.71 1.68
C SER A 343 -32.38 -12.93 1.60
N GLY A 344 -32.94 -12.51 2.74
CA GLY A 344 -34.25 -11.86 2.83
C GLY A 344 -35.44 -12.83 2.76
N ARG A 345 -35.18 -14.15 2.72
CA ARG A 345 -36.21 -15.20 2.69
C ARG A 345 -36.56 -15.74 4.08
N ARG A 346 -35.82 -15.32 5.11
CA ARG A 346 -36.02 -15.66 6.53
C ARG A 346 -35.97 -17.16 6.80
N ILE A 347 -35.15 -17.90 6.05
CA ILE A 347 -34.93 -19.34 6.24
C ILE A 347 -33.78 -19.61 7.22
N ASN A 348 -33.94 -19.12 8.45
CA ASN A 348 -32.92 -19.26 9.49
C ASN A 348 -32.68 -20.75 9.84
N GLY A 349 -31.43 -21.10 10.10
CA GLY A 349 -31.01 -22.42 10.57
C GLY A 349 -30.87 -22.49 12.09
N ARG A 350 -30.76 -23.70 12.64
CA ARG A 350 -30.36 -23.94 14.04
C ARG A 350 -29.24 -24.96 14.09
N ILE A 351 -28.24 -24.70 14.93
CA ILE A 351 -27.20 -25.68 15.22
C ILE A 351 -27.78 -26.73 16.17
N MET A 352 -27.69 -27.98 15.77
CA MET A 352 -28.02 -29.14 16.57
C MET A 352 -26.76 -29.68 17.25
N ASN A 353 -26.90 -30.22 18.46
CA ASN A 353 -25.80 -30.75 19.27
C ASN A 353 -24.68 -29.72 19.48
N TYR A 354 -25.04 -28.50 19.91
CA TYR A 354 -24.07 -27.41 20.06
C TYR A 354 -22.92 -27.74 21.02
N TRP A 355 -21.72 -27.30 20.65
CA TRP A 355 -20.57 -27.19 21.54
C TRP A 355 -19.87 -25.86 21.27
N THR A 356 -19.20 -25.32 22.27
CA THR A 356 -18.67 -23.95 22.24
C THR A 356 -17.64 -23.69 21.14
N GLY A 357 -16.87 -24.71 20.74
CA GLY A 357 -15.85 -24.57 19.69
C GLY A 357 -16.38 -24.71 18.25
N ILE A 358 -17.69 -24.91 18.05
CA ILE A 358 -18.28 -24.97 16.70
C ILE A 358 -18.20 -23.63 15.96
N ARG A 359 -18.10 -22.51 16.70
CA ARG A 359 -17.96 -21.17 16.14
C ARG A 359 -16.48 -20.81 16.09
N GLY A 360 -15.91 -20.80 14.88
CA GLY A 360 -14.53 -20.37 14.64
C GLY A 360 -14.45 -18.85 14.47
N SER A 361 -13.35 -18.26 14.96
CA SER A 361 -12.99 -16.87 14.64
C SER A 361 -12.22 -16.78 13.32
N GLY A 362 -12.35 -15.65 12.64
CA GLY A 362 -11.79 -15.42 11.31
C GLY A 362 -12.67 -16.04 10.22
N THR A 363 -12.50 -15.57 8.99
CA THR A 363 -13.23 -16.10 7.82
C THR A 363 -12.35 -17.09 7.05
N LEU A 364 -12.96 -18.08 6.39
CA LEU A 364 -12.27 -18.92 5.39
C LEU A 364 -12.14 -18.20 4.05
N VAL A 365 -12.90 -17.11 3.85
CA VAL A 365 -12.80 -16.25 2.69
C VAL A 365 -11.52 -15.43 2.82
N PRO A 366 -10.59 -15.48 1.85
CA PRO A 366 -9.31 -14.81 1.96
C PRO A 366 -9.37 -13.29 2.19
N PHE A 367 -10.49 -12.65 1.86
CA PHE A 367 -10.64 -11.18 1.83
C PHE A 367 -12.04 -10.66 2.23
N GLY A 368 -12.82 -11.40 3.03
CA GLY A 368 -14.16 -10.99 3.43
C GLY A 368 -14.19 -9.84 4.46
N SER A 369 -15.11 -8.89 4.30
CA SER A 369 -15.37 -7.84 5.30
C SER A 369 -16.19 -8.39 6.48
N PRO A 370 -15.91 -7.98 7.73
CA PRO A 370 -16.65 -8.45 8.89
C PRO A 370 -18.07 -7.86 8.91
N SER A 371 -19.07 -8.69 9.24
CA SER A 371 -20.47 -8.27 9.34
C SER A 371 -20.81 -7.68 10.72
N LEU A 372 -21.81 -6.80 10.80
CA LEU A 372 -22.27 -6.22 12.07
C LEU A 372 -22.77 -7.29 13.05
N MET A 373 -22.36 -7.17 14.31
CA MET A 373 -22.87 -8.01 15.41
C MET A 373 -24.15 -7.39 15.97
N LEU A 374 -25.28 -8.10 15.89
CA LEU A 374 -26.56 -7.58 16.41
C LEU A 374 -26.85 -8.06 17.84
N SER A 375 -27.15 -7.13 18.76
CA SER A 375 -27.36 -7.41 20.20
C SER A 375 -28.61 -8.22 20.50
N ALA A 376 -29.72 -8.00 19.78
CA ALA A 376 -31.02 -8.63 20.10
C ALA A 376 -31.06 -10.14 19.83
N TYR A 377 -30.13 -10.65 19.03
CA TYR A 377 -30.10 -12.08 18.67
C TYR A 377 -28.88 -12.81 19.26
N PHE A 378 -27.83 -12.07 19.67
CA PHE A 378 -26.64 -12.64 20.30
C PHE A 378 -26.26 -11.78 21.49
N ASN A 379 -26.23 -12.38 22.70
CA ASN A 379 -25.60 -11.78 23.89
C ASN A 379 -24.07 -11.72 23.72
N SER A 380 -23.61 -11.01 22.69
CA SER A 380 -22.20 -10.83 22.38
C SER A 380 -21.55 -9.93 23.43
N PRO A 381 -20.49 -10.39 24.10
CA PRO A 381 -19.79 -9.62 25.13
C PRO A 381 -19.31 -8.25 24.64
N GLU A 382 -18.94 -8.13 23.37
CA GLU A 382 -18.41 -6.91 22.76
C GLU A 382 -19.49 -5.82 22.67
N VAL A 383 -20.69 -6.18 22.22
CA VAL A 383 -21.82 -5.25 22.11
C VAL A 383 -22.33 -4.85 23.49
N GLN A 384 -22.40 -5.78 24.44
CA GLN A 384 -22.80 -5.48 25.82
C GLN A 384 -21.81 -4.53 26.50
N THR A 385 -20.51 -4.73 26.24
CA THR A 385 -19.45 -3.83 26.74
C THR A 385 -19.59 -2.44 26.13
N LEU A 386 -19.78 -2.34 24.81
CA LEU A 386 -20.02 -1.05 24.15
C LEU A 386 -21.24 -0.33 24.74
N ILE A 387 -22.36 -1.04 24.90
CA ILE A 387 -23.58 -0.49 25.48
C ILE A 387 -23.33 0.01 26.91
N ALA A 388 -22.71 -0.80 27.77
CA ALA A 388 -22.43 -0.42 29.15
C ALA A 388 -21.48 0.79 29.24
N THR A 389 -20.44 0.84 28.41
CA THR A 389 -19.50 1.97 28.35
C THR A 389 -20.19 3.25 27.90
N GLN A 390 -21.01 3.19 26.85
CA GLN A 390 -21.72 4.36 26.32
C GLN A 390 -22.82 4.85 27.25
N GLN A 391 -23.56 3.94 27.91
CA GLN A 391 -24.55 4.31 28.93
C GLN A 391 -23.92 4.96 30.15
N ALA A 392 -22.76 4.46 30.61
CA ALA A 392 -22.01 5.07 31.70
C ALA A 392 -21.51 6.48 31.33
N SER A 393 -20.99 6.65 30.12
CA SER A 393 -20.57 7.95 29.57
C SER A 393 -21.73 8.94 29.48
N GLY A 394 -22.85 8.52 28.87
CA GLY A 394 -24.06 9.35 28.75
C GLY A 394 -24.64 9.75 30.12
N THR A 395 -24.68 8.82 31.08
CA THR A 395 -25.14 9.11 32.45
C THR A 395 -24.23 10.11 33.17
N ALA A 396 -22.91 10.00 32.98
CA ALA A 396 -21.95 10.94 33.57
C ALA A 396 -22.11 12.35 32.98
N TYR A 397 -22.28 12.45 31.66
CA TYR A 397 -22.57 13.71 30.98
C TYR A 397 -23.88 14.34 31.48
N ASP A 398 -24.95 13.54 31.56
CA ASP A 398 -26.27 14.03 31.98
C ASP A 398 -26.30 14.52 33.44
N ARG A 399 -25.48 13.93 34.32
CA ARG A 399 -25.34 14.42 35.70
C ARG A 399 -24.66 15.78 35.77
N ALA A 400 -23.62 15.99 34.95
CA ALA A 400 -22.84 17.22 34.92
C ALA A 400 -23.53 18.37 34.16
N SER A 401 -24.43 18.07 33.23
CA SER A 401 -25.10 19.09 32.41
C SER A 401 -26.27 19.75 33.13
N ASP A 402 -26.20 21.06 33.33
CA ASP A 402 -27.29 21.88 33.86
C ASP A 402 -28.32 22.28 32.79
N ASN A 403 -28.01 22.05 31.51
CA ASN A 403 -28.80 22.53 30.38
C ASN A 403 -29.89 21.55 29.90
N ILE A 404 -30.02 20.39 30.56
CA ILE A 404 -31.05 19.39 30.21
C ILE A 404 -32.44 20.03 30.34
N ILE A 405 -33.28 19.84 29.32
CA ILE A 405 -34.60 20.50 29.21
C ILE A 405 -35.51 20.24 30.42
N THR A 406 -35.39 19.09 31.08
CA THR A 406 -36.16 18.75 32.28
C THR A 406 -35.79 19.61 33.49
N ARG A 407 -34.54 20.12 33.55
CA ARG A 407 -34.08 21.08 34.58
C ARG A 407 -34.44 22.53 34.24
N LEU A 408 -34.71 22.82 32.96
CA LEU A 408 -35.12 24.15 32.50
C LEU A 408 -36.62 24.44 32.71
N VAL A 409 -37.42 23.40 32.92
CA VAL A 409 -38.84 23.52 33.24
C VAL A 409 -39.02 23.49 34.77
N PRO A 410 -39.88 24.34 35.37
CA PRO A 410 -40.10 24.32 36.81
C PRO A 410 -40.58 22.96 37.30
N GLU A 411 -39.97 22.44 38.38
CA GLU A 411 -40.23 21.09 38.91
C GLU A 411 -41.71 20.80 39.20
N ASN A 412 -42.49 21.83 39.56
CA ASN A 412 -43.92 21.71 39.81
C ASN A 412 -44.71 21.18 38.60
N PHE A 413 -44.24 21.38 37.36
CA PHE A 413 -44.89 20.84 36.17
C PHE A 413 -44.64 19.34 35.97
N LEU A 414 -43.53 18.82 36.51
CA LEU A 414 -43.15 17.40 36.42
C LEU A 414 -43.79 16.55 37.54
N ASN A 415 -44.19 17.20 38.65
CA ASN A 415 -44.78 16.57 39.83
C ASN A 415 -46.33 16.67 39.90
N LEU A 416 -47.00 17.04 38.79
CA LEU A 416 -48.47 17.10 38.76
C LEU A 416 -49.08 15.69 38.82
N GLU A 417 -49.49 15.27 40.02
CA GLU A 417 -50.17 13.99 40.29
C GLU A 417 -51.45 13.75 39.46
N SER A 418 -52.03 14.78 38.83
CA SER A 418 -53.23 14.67 37.98
C SER A 418 -52.96 14.12 36.58
N ILE A 419 -51.69 14.01 36.17
CA ILE A 419 -51.31 13.40 34.89
C ILE A 419 -50.80 11.98 35.21
N GLN A 420 -51.63 10.96 34.98
CA GLN A 420 -51.29 9.53 35.13
C GLN A 420 -50.11 9.06 34.23
N ASN A 421 -49.42 9.98 33.54
CA ASN A 421 -48.41 9.77 32.51
C ASN A 421 -47.35 10.89 32.52
N THR A 422 -46.71 11.16 33.67
CA THR A 422 -45.57 12.12 33.77
C THR A 422 -44.42 11.76 32.79
N THR A 423 -44.27 10.47 32.48
CA THR A 423 -43.34 9.93 31.48
C THR A 423 -43.62 10.44 30.06
N VAL A 424 -44.88 10.68 29.69
CA VAL A 424 -45.24 11.15 28.34
C VAL A 424 -44.81 12.60 28.14
N LEU A 425 -44.97 13.44 29.17
CA LEU A 425 -44.51 14.82 29.13
C LEU A 425 -42.97 14.88 29.04
N GLN A 426 -42.27 14.07 29.84
CA GLN A 426 -40.82 13.99 29.79
C GLN A 426 -40.32 13.52 28.41
N ASN A 427 -40.90 12.47 27.85
CA ASN A 427 -40.56 11.99 26.51
C ASN A 427 -40.83 13.04 25.43
N PHE A 428 -41.94 13.78 25.54
CA PHE A 428 -42.23 14.88 24.62
C PHE A 428 -41.19 16.01 24.72
N LEU A 429 -40.77 16.39 25.93
CA LEU A 429 -39.71 17.37 26.13
C LEU A 429 -38.37 16.89 25.54
N TYR A 430 -38.01 15.62 25.69
CA TYR A 430 -36.80 15.06 25.07
C TYR A 430 -36.87 15.04 23.54
N ILE A 431 -38.04 14.76 22.94
CA ILE A 431 -38.23 14.85 21.48
C ILE A 431 -38.03 16.30 21.01
N LEU A 432 -38.57 17.29 21.74
CA LEU A 432 -38.35 18.71 21.44
C LEU A 432 -36.88 19.10 21.59
N ALA A 433 -36.24 18.69 22.70
CA ALA A 433 -34.83 18.94 22.95
C ALA A 433 -33.93 18.38 21.85
N ARG A 434 -34.22 17.18 21.33
CA ARG A 434 -33.49 16.60 20.20
C ARG A 434 -33.56 17.48 18.95
N ASN A 435 -34.71 18.10 18.66
CA ASN A 435 -34.82 19.03 17.54
C ASN A 435 -33.99 20.30 17.77
N PHE A 436 -34.02 20.86 18.98
CA PHE A 436 -33.19 22.02 19.33
C PHE A 436 -31.70 21.72 19.28
N ASP A 437 -31.27 20.55 19.73
CA ASP A 437 -29.89 20.08 19.62
C ASP A 437 -29.44 19.98 18.16
N GLN A 438 -30.28 19.42 17.28
CA GLN A 438 -29.99 19.38 15.84
C GLN A 438 -29.84 20.78 15.23
N ILE A 439 -30.68 21.74 15.64
CA ILE A 439 -30.55 23.13 15.19
C ILE A 439 -29.25 23.76 15.72
N LYS A 440 -28.93 23.53 17.00
CA LYS A 440 -27.70 24.06 17.63
C LYS A 440 -26.45 23.55 16.92
N VAL A 441 -26.38 22.24 16.67
CA VAL A 441 -25.28 21.62 15.92
C VAL A 441 -25.15 22.25 14.53
N LYS A 442 -26.25 22.48 13.81
CA LYS A 442 -26.20 23.15 12.50
C LYS A 442 -25.68 24.58 12.59
N ILE A 443 -26.12 25.36 13.58
CA ILE A 443 -25.64 26.74 13.80
C ILE A 443 -24.14 26.73 14.08
N ASP A 444 -23.67 25.88 14.99
CA ASP A 444 -22.25 25.79 15.35
C ASP A 444 -21.39 25.37 14.17
N GLN A 445 -21.85 24.40 13.38
CA GLN A 445 -21.14 23.95 12.20
C GLN A 445 -21.15 25.00 11.09
N PHE A 446 -22.22 25.79 10.97
CA PHE A 446 -22.27 26.92 10.05
C PHE A 446 -21.16 27.96 10.34
N THR A 447 -20.85 28.22 11.62
CA THR A 447 -19.72 29.10 11.99
C THR A 447 -18.35 28.54 11.58
N LYS A 448 -18.26 27.22 11.38
CA LYS A 448 -17.04 26.49 11.03
C LYS A 448 -16.92 26.20 9.54
N VAL A 449 -17.94 26.52 8.72
CA VAL A 449 -17.96 26.22 7.28
C VAL A 449 -16.72 26.75 6.56
N LEU A 450 -16.23 27.94 6.88
CA LEU A 450 -15.06 28.55 6.22
C LEU A 450 -13.70 28.03 6.73
N ARG A 451 -13.67 27.05 7.63
CA ARG A 451 -12.43 26.50 8.20
C ARG A 451 -12.13 25.13 7.63
N ALA A 452 -10.92 24.95 7.09
CA ALA A 452 -10.38 23.65 6.71
C ALA A 452 -9.29 23.25 7.72
N ASN A 453 -9.31 22.00 8.19
CA ASN A 453 -8.34 21.46 9.13
C ASN A 453 -7.81 20.12 8.62
N TYR A 454 -6.70 19.64 9.19
CA TYR A 454 -6.20 18.27 8.94
C TYR A 454 -6.99 17.21 9.70
N THR A 455 -7.81 17.62 10.68
CA THR A 455 -8.70 16.72 11.42
C THR A 455 -9.98 16.51 10.64
N ASP A 456 -10.57 15.31 10.73
CA ASP A 456 -11.86 15.03 10.08
C ASP A 456 -13.02 15.87 10.60
N PHE A 457 -12.88 16.45 11.80
CA PHE A 457 -13.93 17.18 12.50
C PHE A 457 -13.76 18.71 12.49
N ASN A 458 -14.87 19.41 12.75
CA ASN A 458 -14.97 20.85 12.92
C ASN A 458 -14.46 21.66 11.72
N GLN A 459 -14.76 21.16 10.52
CA GLN A 459 -14.31 21.73 9.25
C GLN A 459 -15.44 21.86 8.23
N THR A 460 -15.11 22.49 7.10
CA THR A 460 -15.92 22.54 5.89
C THR A 460 -16.44 21.15 5.51
N PRO A 461 -17.76 20.98 5.25
CA PRO A 461 -18.30 19.79 4.61
C PRO A 461 -17.63 19.51 3.27
N ASP A 462 -17.26 18.26 3.00
CA ASP A 462 -16.49 17.89 1.80
C ASP A 462 -17.15 18.35 0.48
N ALA A 463 -18.49 18.36 0.43
CA ALA A 463 -19.27 18.82 -0.73
C ALA A 463 -19.07 20.32 -1.04
N LEU A 464 -18.76 21.14 -0.03
CA LEU A 464 -18.61 22.60 -0.16
C LEU A 464 -17.16 23.04 -0.43
N LEU A 465 -16.19 22.11 -0.44
CA LEU A 465 -14.77 22.45 -0.62
C LEU A 465 -14.51 23.26 -1.90
N ALA A 466 -15.18 22.92 -3.00
CA ALA A 466 -15.07 23.65 -4.27
C ALA A 466 -15.63 25.07 -4.18
N ASP A 467 -16.77 25.26 -3.52
CA ASP A 467 -17.39 26.58 -3.38
C ASP A 467 -16.60 27.48 -2.43
N ILE A 468 -16.00 26.91 -1.38
CA ILE A 468 -15.14 27.64 -0.45
C ILE A 468 -13.81 28.01 -1.09
N ALA A 469 -13.23 27.13 -1.90
CA ALA A 469 -12.08 27.49 -2.71
C ALA A 469 -12.39 28.71 -3.58
N ARG A 470 -13.55 28.72 -4.28
CA ARG A 470 -13.97 29.85 -5.11
C ARG A 470 -14.14 31.12 -4.29
N PHE A 471 -14.69 31.02 -3.08
CA PHE A 471 -14.78 32.15 -2.15
C PHE A 471 -13.40 32.75 -1.82
N PHE A 472 -12.38 31.91 -1.65
CA PHE A 472 -10.98 32.35 -1.46
C PHE A 472 -10.21 32.64 -2.77
N GLY A 473 -10.90 32.67 -3.93
CA GLY A 473 -10.28 32.96 -5.22
C GLY A 473 -9.49 31.82 -5.85
N TRP A 474 -9.57 30.61 -5.29
CA TRP A 474 -9.00 29.39 -5.86
C TRP A 474 -10.08 28.58 -6.58
N GLU A 475 -9.75 27.91 -7.68
CA GLU A 475 -10.73 27.08 -8.40
C GLU A 475 -10.16 25.68 -8.53
N PHE A 476 -10.83 24.72 -7.89
CA PHE A 476 -10.49 23.32 -8.11
C PHE A 476 -11.01 22.88 -9.48
N THR A 477 -10.08 22.47 -10.33
CA THR A 477 -10.36 21.64 -11.49
C THR A 477 -10.60 20.21 -11.00
N GLY A 478 -11.57 19.50 -11.60
CA GLY A 478 -11.87 18.11 -11.20
C GLY A 478 -10.63 17.23 -11.34
N ASN A 479 -10.35 16.39 -10.33
CA ASN A 479 -9.28 15.38 -10.39
C ASN A 479 -9.88 14.02 -10.74
N PHE A 480 -9.10 13.19 -11.43
CA PHE A 480 -9.47 11.84 -11.86
C PHE A 480 -10.59 11.80 -12.91
N LEU A 481 -10.56 12.70 -13.90
CA LEU A 481 -11.59 12.78 -14.94
C LEU A 481 -11.61 11.55 -15.87
N SER A 482 -10.50 10.81 -15.95
CA SER A 482 -10.37 9.57 -16.72
C SER A 482 -10.81 8.31 -15.95
N ALA A 483 -10.99 8.40 -14.63
CA ALA A 483 -11.31 7.24 -13.80
C ALA A 483 -12.73 6.73 -14.06
N ASP A 484 -12.88 5.41 -14.06
CA ASP A 484 -14.19 4.76 -14.16
C ASP A 484 -15.04 5.06 -12.91
N ALA A 485 -16.37 5.02 -13.02
CA ALA A 485 -17.28 5.23 -11.90
C ALA A 485 -17.04 4.22 -10.77
N PHE A 486 -16.70 2.97 -11.10
CA PHE A 486 -16.34 1.94 -10.12
C PHE A 486 -15.01 2.25 -9.41
N GLN A 487 -14.02 2.76 -10.12
CA GLN A 487 -12.76 3.23 -9.53
C GLN A 487 -13.00 4.46 -8.64
N TYR A 488 -13.83 5.40 -9.12
CA TYR A 488 -14.05 6.68 -8.45
C TYR A 488 -14.88 6.57 -7.17
N LEU A 489 -16.02 5.86 -7.25
CA LEU A 489 -17.00 5.76 -6.17
C LEU A 489 -16.75 4.58 -5.23
N LEU A 490 -16.20 3.49 -5.75
CA LEU A 490 -16.11 2.20 -5.04
C LEU A 490 -14.67 1.74 -4.83
N GLY A 491 -13.67 2.45 -5.37
CA GLY A 491 -12.27 2.08 -5.20
C GLY A 491 -11.90 0.74 -5.85
N LYS A 492 -12.76 0.20 -6.73
CA LYS A 492 -12.52 -1.07 -7.44
C LYS A 492 -11.59 -0.84 -8.62
N ASN A 493 -10.68 -1.77 -8.89
CA ASN A 493 -9.77 -1.73 -10.05
C ASN A 493 -8.85 -0.51 -10.13
N VAL A 494 -8.51 0.12 -9.00
CA VAL A 494 -7.60 1.28 -8.95
C VAL A 494 -6.13 0.85 -9.09
N LEU A 495 -5.78 -0.38 -8.69
CA LEU A 495 -4.46 -0.98 -8.94
C LEU A 495 -4.62 -2.22 -9.81
N ALA A 496 -3.82 -2.33 -10.87
CA ALA A 496 -3.74 -3.51 -11.76
C ALA A 496 -2.99 -4.68 -11.11
N ASN A 497 -3.07 -4.83 -9.78
CA ASN A 497 -2.50 -5.98 -9.10
C ASN A 497 -3.44 -7.18 -9.27
N GLN A 498 -2.88 -8.39 -9.37
CA GLN A 498 -3.63 -9.64 -9.64
C GLN A 498 -4.71 -9.97 -8.58
N ASP A 499 -4.73 -9.23 -7.46
CA ASP A 499 -5.85 -9.15 -6.50
C ASP A 499 -6.98 -8.21 -6.97
N ALA A 500 -7.27 -8.25 -8.28
CA ALA A 500 -8.21 -7.38 -8.97
C ALA A 500 -9.64 -7.67 -8.51
N ASN A 501 -10.10 -6.89 -7.53
CA ASN A 501 -11.50 -6.63 -7.10
C ASN A 501 -11.60 -6.22 -5.63
N LYS A 502 -10.48 -6.04 -4.90
CA LYS A 502 -10.53 -5.35 -3.60
C LYS A 502 -11.08 -3.94 -3.83
N GLU A 503 -12.15 -3.60 -3.10
CA GLU A 503 -12.38 -2.21 -2.76
C GLU A 503 -11.10 -1.77 -2.04
N LEU A 504 -10.33 -0.85 -2.61
CA LEU A 504 -9.31 -0.19 -1.80
C LEU A 504 -10.03 0.46 -0.62
N ASP A 505 -9.43 0.36 0.57
CA ASP A 505 -9.94 1.07 1.76
C ASP A 505 -10.12 2.58 1.49
N VAL A 506 -9.38 3.12 0.51
CA VAL A 506 -9.42 4.52 0.10
C VAL A 506 -10.00 4.67 -1.31
N LYS A 507 -11.12 5.38 -1.41
CA LYS A 507 -11.83 5.67 -2.66
C LYS A 507 -11.25 6.92 -3.32
N LEU A 508 -11.20 7.00 -4.67
CA LEU A 508 -10.55 8.14 -5.35
C LEU A 508 -11.18 9.49 -5.00
N TYR A 509 -12.50 9.55 -4.75
CA TYR A 509 -13.14 10.79 -4.31
C TYR A 509 -12.62 11.27 -2.93
N GLN A 510 -12.25 10.35 -2.03
CA GLN A 510 -11.69 10.69 -0.72
C GLN A 510 -10.30 11.29 -0.90
N ILE A 511 -9.47 10.70 -1.78
CA ILE A 511 -8.15 11.24 -2.14
C ILE A 511 -8.28 12.66 -2.70
N LYS A 512 -9.24 12.87 -3.60
CA LYS A 512 -9.54 14.21 -4.14
C LYS A 512 -9.91 15.20 -3.03
N ASN A 513 -10.82 14.83 -2.13
CA ASN A 513 -11.26 15.72 -1.04
C ASN A 513 -10.12 16.05 -0.08
N GLU A 514 -9.27 15.07 0.25
CA GLU A 514 -8.08 15.29 1.07
C GLU A 514 -7.09 16.25 0.41
N PHE A 515 -6.83 16.08 -0.89
CA PHE A 515 -6.00 17.01 -1.65
C PHE A 515 -6.58 18.44 -1.64
N TRP A 516 -7.90 18.58 -1.85
CA TRP A 516 -8.57 19.88 -1.80
C TRP A 516 -8.47 20.53 -0.42
N LYS A 517 -8.66 19.76 0.67
CA LYS A 517 -8.48 20.24 2.05
C LYS A 517 -7.05 20.72 2.28
N ARG A 518 -6.04 19.91 1.94
CA ARG A 518 -4.62 20.28 2.11
C ARG A 518 -4.27 21.54 1.33
N THR A 519 -4.85 21.72 0.14
CA THR A 519 -4.68 22.93 -0.67
C THR A 519 -5.31 24.15 0.02
N LEU A 520 -6.55 24.02 0.55
CA LEU A 520 -7.23 25.11 1.27
C LEU A 520 -6.48 25.52 2.55
N ILE A 521 -6.01 24.56 3.33
CA ILE A 521 -5.26 24.82 4.57
C ILE A 521 -3.99 25.62 4.29
N ASN A 522 -3.27 25.26 3.22
CA ASN A 522 -2.02 25.91 2.83
C ASN A 522 -2.21 27.05 1.82
N LEU A 523 -3.46 27.42 1.50
CA LEU A 523 -3.76 28.38 0.44
C LEU A 523 -3.12 29.75 0.71
N MET A 524 -3.10 30.18 1.96
CA MET A 524 -2.48 31.45 2.34
C MET A 524 -0.96 31.43 2.07
N TYR A 525 -0.30 30.32 2.42
CA TYR A 525 1.12 30.15 2.13
C TYR A 525 1.37 30.16 0.62
N LEU A 526 0.57 29.41 -0.17
CA LEU A 526 0.66 29.40 -1.63
C LEU A 526 0.47 30.78 -2.26
N TYR A 527 -0.42 31.61 -1.71
CA TYR A 527 -0.59 32.99 -2.18
C TYR A 527 0.56 33.92 -1.78
N LYS A 528 1.17 33.72 -0.61
CA LYS A 528 2.35 34.48 -0.18
C LYS A 528 3.58 34.17 -1.02
N THR A 529 3.79 32.91 -1.38
CA THR A 529 4.94 32.45 -2.19
C THR A 529 4.62 32.42 -3.68
N LYS A 530 3.43 32.87 -4.10
CA LYS A 530 2.98 32.82 -5.48
C LYS A 530 3.99 33.48 -6.41
N GLY A 531 4.35 32.80 -7.49
CA GLY A 531 5.34 33.26 -8.45
C GLY A 531 6.79 32.94 -8.07
N THR A 532 7.02 32.32 -6.91
CA THR A 532 8.31 31.74 -6.56
C THR A 532 8.25 30.21 -6.69
N ARG A 533 9.42 29.59 -6.81
CA ARG A 533 9.59 28.14 -6.88
C ARG A 533 8.95 27.42 -5.70
N GLU A 534 9.08 28.01 -4.51
CA GLU A 534 8.56 27.49 -3.26
C GLU A 534 7.04 27.27 -3.31
N SER A 535 6.28 28.08 -4.07
CA SER A 535 4.84 27.86 -4.25
C SER A 535 4.54 26.58 -5.02
N VAL A 536 5.28 26.31 -6.10
CA VAL A 536 5.11 25.12 -6.95
C VAL A 536 5.55 23.87 -6.19
N GLU A 537 6.71 23.93 -5.52
CA GLU A 537 7.20 22.81 -4.72
C GLU A 537 6.31 22.50 -3.51
N SER A 538 5.80 23.52 -2.83
CA SER A 538 4.84 23.33 -1.74
C SER A 538 3.54 22.73 -2.24
N PHE A 539 3.11 23.09 -3.44
CA PHE A 539 1.96 22.46 -4.09
C PHE A 539 2.22 20.99 -4.45
N PHE A 540 3.44 20.64 -4.89
CA PHE A 540 3.83 19.23 -5.09
C PHE A 540 3.80 18.43 -3.79
N ARG A 541 4.30 19.01 -2.69
CA ARG A 541 4.22 18.40 -1.35
C ARG A 541 2.77 18.19 -0.90
N ILE A 542 1.87 19.15 -1.17
CA ILE A 542 0.43 19.02 -0.90
C ILE A 542 -0.19 17.85 -1.68
N TYR A 543 0.20 17.70 -2.96
CA TYR A 543 -0.25 16.61 -3.82
C TYR A 543 0.41 15.25 -3.47
N GLY A 544 1.46 15.26 -2.65
CA GLY A 544 2.23 14.05 -2.29
C GLY A 544 3.24 13.63 -3.36
N VAL A 545 3.58 14.54 -4.27
CA VAL A 545 4.58 14.32 -5.33
C VAL A 545 5.96 14.64 -4.77
N ASN A 546 6.89 13.68 -4.89
CA ASN A 546 8.28 13.91 -4.55
C ASN A 546 8.97 14.71 -5.69
N LYS A 547 9.80 15.70 -5.32
CA LYS A 547 10.60 16.53 -6.24
C LYS A 547 11.49 15.74 -7.20
N ASN A 548 11.83 14.50 -6.85
CA ASN A 548 12.65 13.64 -7.70
C ASN A 548 11.91 13.11 -8.94
N PHE A 549 10.57 12.99 -8.89
CA PHE A 549 9.79 12.49 -10.03
C PHE A 549 9.35 13.61 -10.98
N VAL A 550 9.21 14.82 -10.46
CA VAL A 550 8.67 15.97 -11.17
C VAL A 550 9.54 17.16 -10.87
N ARG A 551 10.29 17.62 -11.87
CA ARG A 551 11.23 18.73 -11.73
C ARG A 551 10.73 19.96 -12.46
N LEU A 552 10.90 21.10 -11.79
CA LEU A 552 10.68 22.41 -12.37
C LEU A 552 11.98 22.85 -13.08
N LYS A 553 12.03 22.73 -14.40
CA LYS A 553 13.20 23.12 -15.18
C LYS A 553 13.09 24.59 -15.60
N GLU A 554 14.01 25.41 -15.13
CA GLU A 554 14.11 26.81 -15.55
C GLU A 554 15.23 26.96 -16.58
N TYR A 555 14.86 27.33 -17.81
CA TYR A 555 15.83 27.47 -18.87
C TYR A 555 16.55 28.81 -18.75
N GLY A 556 17.89 28.79 -18.80
CA GLY A 556 18.72 29.98 -18.69
C GLY A 556 19.90 29.97 -19.66
N TYR A 557 20.54 31.13 -19.82
CA TYR A 557 21.78 31.24 -20.59
C TYR A 557 22.99 30.88 -19.73
N LYS A 558 23.80 29.90 -20.17
CA LYS A 558 25.05 29.51 -19.51
C LYS A 558 26.26 30.12 -20.27
N PRO A 559 27.07 30.98 -19.62
CA PRO A 559 28.19 31.66 -20.29
C PRO A 559 29.43 30.78 -20.52
N ASN A 560 29.50 29.56 -19.98
CA ASN A 560 30.67 28.68 -20.09
C ASN A 560 30.53 27.68 -21.25
N VAL A 561 31.44 27.77 -22.22
CA VAL A 561 31.57 26.87 -23.37
C VAL A 561 32.44 25.67 -22.99
N GLY A 562 31.92 24.76 -22.16
CA GLY A 562 32.62 23.54 -21.76
C GLY A 562 31.78 22.61 -20.89
N ILE A 563 32.02 21.30 -21.01
CA ILE A 563 31.43 20.30 -20.12
C ILE A 563 32.17 20.40 -18.78
N GLN A 564 31.46 20.79 -17.73
CA GLN A 564 31.99 20.95 -16.37
C GLN A 564 31.22 20.06 -15.40
N THR A 565 31.85 19.75 -14.27
CA THR A 565 31.23 19.06 -13.14
C THR A 565 30.27 19.99 -12.39
N ASN A 566 29.06 20.13 -12.93
CA ASN A 566 27.95 20.76 -12.21
C ASN A 566 27.20 19.68 -11.41
N ARG A 567 26.75 20.04 -10.21
CA ARG A 567 25.93 19.16 -9.37
C ARG A 567 24.55 19.76 -9.15
N ILE A 568 23.55 18.89 -9.01
CA ILE A 568 22.17 19.23 -8.66
C ILE A 568 21.90 18.67 -7.26
N HIS A 569 21.23 19.48 -6.45
CA HIS A 569 20.83 19.13 -5.09
C HIS A 569 19.54 18.30 -5.10
N ALA A 570 19.56 17.15 -4.45
CA ALA A 570 18.40 16.27 -4.33
C ALA A 570 18.24 15.78 -2.89
N ASP A 571 17.02 15.40 -2.51
CA ASP A 571 16.73 14.77 -1.23
C ASP A 571 16.21 13.35 -1.43
N LYS A 572 16.51 12.46 -0.49
CA LYS A 572 16.01 11.09 -0.52
C LYS A 572 15.83 10.57 0.90
N SER A 573 14.63 10.07 1.19
CA SER A 573 14.38 9.41 2.46
C SER A 573 14.95 8.00 2.44
N VAL A 574 15.79 7.65 3.41
CA VAL A 574 16.49 6.37 3.49
C VAL A 574 16.45 5.84 4.93
N TYR A 575 16.17 4.55 5.07
CA TYR A 575 16.31 3.87 6.35
C TYR A 575 17.78 3.66 6.69
N THR A 576 18.14 3.86 7.95
CA THR A 576 19.49 3.68 8.46
C THR A 576 19.46 2.70 9.63
N LEU A 577 20.55 1.96 9.81
CA LEU A 577 20.67 1.03 10.91
C LEU A 577 20.95 1.78 12.22
N MET A 578 20.22 1.43 13.27
CA MET A 578 20.30 2.04 14.58
C MET A 578 20.94 1.09 15.60
N PHE A 579 21.95 1.57 16.32
CA PHE A 579 22.53 0.92 17.49
C PHE A 579 22.16 1.70 18.76
N SER A 580 21.34 1.10 19.63
CA SER A 580 20.78 1.77 20.81
C SER A 580 21.68 1.78 22.05
N GLY A 581 22.89 1.23 21.98
CA GLY A 581 23.87 1.25 23.09
C GLY A 581 23.51 0.39 24.31
N SER A 582 22.46 -0.43 24.25
CA SER A 582 22.08 -1.35 25.35
C SER A 582 23.02 -2.57 25.43
N LEU A 583 23.03 -3.28 26.58
CA LEU A 583 23.93 -4.38 26.98
C LEU A 583 24.09 -5.56 25.99
N THR A 584 23.32 -5.59 24.92
CA THR A 584 23.41 -6.57 23.84
C THR A 584 24.45 -6.12 22.82
N GLY A 585 25.45 -6.97 22.53
CA GLY A 585 26.46 -6.75 21.49
C GLY A 585 25.88 -6.80 20.08
N SER A 586 24.97 -5.87 19.75
CA SER A 586 24.32 -5.76 18.45
C SER A 586 25.37 -5.55 17.37
N VAL A 587 25.39 -6.46 16.40
CA VAL A 587 26.39 -6.47 15.36
C VAL A 587 25.79 -6.97 14.05
N MET A 588 26.25 -6.36 12.97
CA MET A 588 25.94 -6.75 11.60
C MET A 588 27.23 -7.20 10.94
N SER A 589 27.21 -8.31 10.21
CA SER A 589 28.37 -8.77 9.47
C SER A 589 28.05 -9.29 8.09
N VAL A 590 28.99 -9.09 7.17
CA VAL A 590 28.86 -9.52 5.78
C VAL A 590 30.20 -10.06 5.28
N PRO A 591 30.23 -11.31 4.76
CA PRO A 591 31.42 -11.88 4.16
C PRO A 591 31.57 -11.41 2.71
N PHE A 592 32.78 -11.10 2.25
CA PHE A 592 33.05 -10.76 0.85
C PHE A 592 34.39 -11.31 0.37
N THR A 593 34.58 -11.36 -0.95
CA THR A 593 35.84 -11.81 -1.58
C THR A 593 36.53 -10.65 -2.28
N GLY A 594 37.85 -10.74 -2.48
CA GLY A 594 38.64 -9.71 -3.17
C GLY A 594 39.73 -9.10 -2.29
N SER A 595 40.12 -7.87 -2.59
CA SER A 595 41.10 -7.07 -1.85
C SER A 595 40.38 -5.94 -1.11
N ALA A 596 40.69 -5.72 0.17
CA ALA A 596 40.18 -4.56 0.91
C ALA A 596 41.23 -3.44 0.95
N LEU A 597 41.40 -2.71 -0.17
CA LEU A 597 42.36 -1.61 -0.26
C LEU A 597 41.81 -0.29 0.29
N ALA A 598 40.51 -0.03 0.15
CA ALA A 598 39.86 1.07 0.82
C ALA A 598 38.52 0.65 1.43
N ALA A 599 38.14 1.26 2.55
CA ALA A 599 36.84 1.07 3.18
C ALA A 599 36.25 2.41 3.59
N GLU A 600 34.96 2.60 3.35
CA GLU A 600 34.22 3.82 3.68
C GLU A 600 32.98 3.46 4.51
N MET A 601 32.62 4.30 5.47
CA MET A 601 31.39 4.14 6.24
C MET A 601 30.80 5.50 6.58
N ARG A 602 29.46 5.61 6.48
CA ARG A 602 28.75 6.82 6.89
C ARG A 602 27.99 6.59 8.20
N PHE A 603 28.22 7.43 9.19
CA PHE A 603 27.65 7.30 10.52
C PHE A 603 27.28 8.65 11.15
N ALA A 604 26.41 8.60 12.16
CA ALA A 604 26.08 9.72 13.03
C ALA A 604 25.98 9.22 14.48
N LEU A 605 26.39 10.05 15.45
CA LEU A 605 26.29 9.73 16.88
C LEU A 605 25.25 10.65 17.57
N PRO A 606 24.52 10.13 18.58
CA PRO A 606 23.50 10.90 19.26
C PRO A 606 24.09 12.02 20.11
N LEU A 607 23.39 13.16 20.16
CA LEU A 607 23.67 14.26 21.07
C LEU A 607 22.92 14.08 22.40
N SER A 608 23.30 14.81 23.44
CA SER A 608 22.76 14.61 24.81
C SER A 608 21.27 14.90 24.97
N SER A 609 20.69 15.72 24.09
CA SER A 609 19.25 15.98 23.95
C SER A 609 18.58 15.24 22.77
N SER A 610 19.17 14.14 22.29
CA SER A 610 18.58 13.33 21.23
C SER A 610 17.18 12.82 21.62
N ALA A 611 16.21 12.97 20.73
CA ALA A 611 14.85 12.48 20.94
C ALA A 611 14.73 10.95 20.74
N GLU A 612 15.64 10.37 19.95
CA GLU A 612 15.57 8.99 19.50
C GLU A 612 16.42 8.05 20.38
N ILE A 613 17.69 8.42 20.67
CA ILE A 613 18.62 7.59 21.46
C ILE A 613 19.46 8.47 22.36
N LEU A 614 19.39 8.28 23.67
CA LEU A 614 20.29 8.96 24.60
C LEU A 614 21.70 8.35 24.56
N PRO A 615 22.77 9.16 24.54
CA PRO A 615 24.13 8.63 24.64
C PRO A 615 24.30 7.91 25.99
N THR A 616 24.79 6.66 25.98
CA THR A 616 24.96 5.82 27.18
C THR A 616 26.39 5.36 27.39
N ILE A 617 27.22 5.40 26.35
CA ILE A 617 28.60 4.91 26.36
C ILE A 617 29.59 6.05 26.09
N THR A 618 30.79 5.94 26.64
CA THR A 618 31.91 6.86 26.35
C THR A 618 32.86 6.32 25.30
N THR A 619 32.75 5.05 24.92
CA THR A 619 33.58 4.40 23.90
C THR A 619 32.73 3.44 23.11
N GLY A 620 32.72 3.59 21.78
CA GLY A 620 31.91 2.77 20.89
C GLY A 620 32.65 2.34 19.63
N SER A 621 32.43 1.11 19.19
CA SER A 621 32.90 0.58 17.91
C SER A 621 32.03 1.08 16.75
N LEU A 622 32.67 1.37 15.62
CA LEU A 622 32.02 1.71 14.37
C LEU A 622 31.99 0.49 13.44
N PHE A 623 33.16 0.11 12.93
CA PHE A 623 33.32 -1.09 12.11
C PHE A 623 34.71 -1.70 12.24
N ALA A 624 34.81 -2.96 11.88
CA ALA A 624 36.04 -3.74 11.87
C ALA A 624 36.13 -4.60 10.61
N LEU A 625 37.36 -4.85 10.17
CA LEU A 625 37.64 -5.76 9.07
C LEU A 625 38.42 -6.98 9.56
N TYR A 626 37.89 -8.16 9.27
CA TYR A 626 38.47 -9.45 9.62
C TYR A 626 38.87 -10.26 8.39
N ALA A 627 39.97 -11.01 8.50
CA ALA A 627 40.35 -12.06 7.56
C ALA A 627 40.03 -13.44 8.13
N THR A 628 39.50 -14.37 7.31
CA THR A 628 39.15 -15.75 7.73
C THR A 628 39.45 -16.80 6.64
N ALA A 629 39.48 -18.09 7.02
CA ALA A 629 39.70 -19.24 6.13
C ALA A 629 38.38 -19.77 5.52
N LEU A 630 38.47 -20.40 4.34
CA LEU A 630 37.34 -20.75 3.46
C LEU A 630 36.76 -22.16 3.72
N SER A 631 35.42 -22.26 3.80
CA SER A 631 34.69 -23.46 3.39
C SER A 631 33.34 -23.08 2.76
N SER A 632 32.91 -23.83 1.74
CA SER A 632 31.65 -23.61 1.03
C SER A 632 30.68 -24.74 1.34
N SER A 633 29.52 -24.42 1.92
CA SER A 633 28.38 -25.32 1.98
C SER A 633 27.20 -24.67 1.23
N GLY A 634 26.76 -25.28 0.14
CA GLY A 634 25.57 -24.84 -0.59
C GLY A 634 25.64 -23.46 -1.27
N GLY A 635 26.83 -22.96 -1.61
CA GLY A 635 26.99 -21.65 -2.28
C GLY A 635 26.94 -20.43 -1.35
N ILE A 636 26.78 -20.66 -0.04
CA ILE A 636 26.87 -19.64 0.99
C ILE A 636 28.31 -19.63 1.53
N LEU A 637 28.94 -18.45 1.54
CA LEU A 637 30.26 -18.24 2.13
C LEU A 637 30.11 -18.18 3.65
N VAL A 638 30.60 -19.21 4.36
CA VAL A 638 30.55 -19.27 5.83
C VAL A 638 31.96 -19.13 6.39
N PRO A 639 32.22 -18.17 7.32
CA PRO A 639 33.49 -18.10 8.04
C PRO A 639 33.67 -19.36 8.90
N THR A 640 34.71 -20.16 8.64
CA THR A 640 34.95 -21.43 9.39
C THR A 640 36.29 -21.50 10.11
N GLY A 641 37.06 -20.40 10.17
CA GLY A 641 38.36 -20.33 10.86
C GLY A 641 38.45 -19.19 11.88
N PRO A 642 39.52 -19.16 12.72
CA PRO A 642 39.75 -18.06 13.65
C PRO A 642 39.90 -16.74 12.88
N GLN A 643 39.08 -15.76 13.24
CA GLN A 643 39.06 -14.45 12.59
C GLN A 643 40.26 -13.61 13.06
N GLN A 644 41.06 -13.12 12.12
CA GLN A 644 42.16 -12.21 12.41
C GLN A 644 41.74 -10.77 12.12
N LEU A 645 41.67 -9.95 13.17
CA LEU A 645 41.38 -8.52 13.05
C LEU A 645 42.51 -7.84 12.26
N GLN A 646 42.18 -7.20 11.15
CA GLN A 646 43.13 -6.35 10.42
C GLN A 646 43.18 -4.95 11.02
N TYR A 647 42.01 -4.32 11.08
CA TYR A 647 41.83 -3.02 11.68
C TYR A 647 40.41 -2.83 12.19
N GLN A 648 40.25 -1.91 13.14
CA GLN A 648 38.98 -1.49 13.70
C GLN A 648 38.96 0.03 13.87
N VAL A 649 37.82 0.64 13.57
CA VAL A 649 37.53 2.04 13.88
C VAL A 649 36.60 2.10 15.07
N TYR A 650 36.94 2.94 16.03
CA TYR A 650 36.11 3.21 17.20
C TYR A 650 36.24 4.68 17.63
N TRP A 651 35.27 5.17 18.38
CA TRP A 651 35.24 6.53 18.91
C TRP A 651 35.31 6.52 20.43
N THR A 652 35.85 7.59 21.02
CA THR A 652 35.75 7.87 22.45
C THR A 652 35.31 9.30 22.70
N THR A 653 34.53 9.52 23.75
CA THR A 653 34.18 10.83 24.28
C THR A 653 34.70 10.97 25.72
N PRO A 654 35.06 12.19 26.18
CA PRO A 654 35.58 12.40 27.54
C PRO A 654 34.58 12.02 28.64
N TYR A 655 33.29 12.21 28.39
CA TYR A 655 32.17 11.84 29.26
C TYR A 655 30.93 11.60 28.41
N VAL A 656 29.95 10.88 28.96
CA VAL A 656 28.69 10.56 28.26
C VAL A 656 27.95 11.86 27.91
N GLY A 657 27.59 12.04 26.65
CA GLY A 657 26.93 13.24 26.15
C GLY A 657 27.86 14.43 25.83
N SER A 658 29.18 14.24 25.80
CA SER A 658 30.10 15.24 25.25
C SER A 658 29.92 15.38 23.74
N THR A 659 29.87 16.60 23.22
CA THR A 659 29.74 16.89 21.78
C THR A 659 31.02 16.63 20.99
N THR A 660 32.18 16.67 21.67
CA THR A 660 33.50 16.45 21.07
C THR A 660 34.09 15.12 21.50
N GLY A 661 34.78 14.44 20.59
CA GLY A 661 35.44 13.16 20.85
C GLY A 661 36.69 12.95 20.02
N THR A 662 37.24 11.73 20.13
CA THR A 662 38.40 11.27 19.37
C THR A 662 38.02 10.02 18.60
N LEU A 663 38.35 9.98 17.32
CA LEU A 663 38.25 8.76 16.50
C LEU A 663 39.60 8.05 16.51
N TYR A 664 39.56 6.74 16.63
CA TYR A 664 40.71 5.87 16.62
C TYR A 664 40.61 4.85 15.50
N LEU A 665 41.74 4.59 14.85
CA LEU A 665 41.95 3.44 13.98
C LEU A 665 43.04 2.58 14.60
N THR A 666 42.68 1.37 15.02
CA THR A 666 43.61 0.39 15.59
C THR A 666 43.84 -0.74 14.59
N GLY A 667 45.09 -1.19 14.45
CA GLY A 667 45.46 -2.37 13.68
C GLY A 667 46.34 -3.31 14.50
N SER A 668 46.81 -4.40 13.89
CA SER A 668 47.65 -5.40 14.58
C SER A 668 49.00 -4.85 15.10
N GLU A 669 49.46 -3.70 14.57
CA GLU A 669 50.78 -3.12 14.87
C GLU A 669 50.76 -1.69 15.43
N GLY A 670 49.60 -1.02 15.57
CA GLY A 670 49.57 0.37 16.04
C GLY A 670 48.19 1.04 16.11
N LEU A 671 48.17 2.26 16.67
CA LEU A 671 47.00 3.09 16.90
C LEU A 671 47.15 4.46 16.23
N LEU A 672 46.18 4.85 15.41
CA LEU A 672 46.01 6.19 14.87
C LEU A 672 44.85 6.88 15.59
N SER A 673 44.94 8.20 15.79
CA SER A 673 43.85 8.97 16.39
C SER A 673 43.70 10.34 15.76
N MET A 674 42.45 10.81 15.75
CA MET A 674 42.08 12.17 15.38
C MET A 674 41.25 12.76 16.52
N SER A 675 41.77 13.78 17.20
CA SER A 675 41.20 14.34 18.42
C SER A 675 40.43 15.64 18.17
N ASN A 676 39.58 16.00 19.14
CA ASN A 676 38.79 17.23 19.15
C ASN A 676 37.81 17.38 17.97
N ILE A 677 37.20 16.27 17.56
CA ILE A 677 36.21 16.23 16.47
C ILE A 677 34.81 16.36 17.09
N PRO A 678 33.90 17.20 16.53
CA PRO A 678 32.52 17.33 17.00
C PRO A 678 31.64 16.12 16.60
N ILE A 679 32.01 14.89 16.98
CA ILE A 679 31.35 13.67 16.48
C ILE A 679 29.94 13.40 17.02
N ALA A 680 29.55 13.99 18.15
CA ALA A 680 28.28 13.69 18.84
C ALA A 680 27.31 14.87 18.76
N ASN A 681 26.96 15.23 17.52
CA ASN A 681 26.11 16.35 17.15
C ASN A 681 24.95 15.96 16.23
N GLU A 682 24.64 14.66 16.08
CA GLU A 682 23.63 14.11 15.15
C GLU A 682 23.88 14.42 13.67
N GLU A 683 25.05 14.92 13.32
CA GLU A 683 25.44 15.12 11.92
C GLU A 683 26.11 13.88 11.34
N TRP A 684 26.03 13.75 10.02
CA TRP A 684 26.55 12.61 9.29
C TRP A 684 28.00 12.82 8.87
N TYR A 685 28.86 11.89 9.27
CA TYR A 685 30.27 11.84 8.92
C TYR A 685 30.55 10.67 7.97
N ASN A 686 31.38 10.91 6.97
CA ASN A 686 31.96 9.85 6.13
C ASN A 686 33.40 9.58 6.60
N VAL A 687 33.66 8.37 7.07
CA VAL A 687 34.99 7.92 7.46
C VAL A 687 35.56 7.00 6.39
N SER A 688 36.81 7.23 5.99
CA SER A 688 37.47 6.44 4.94
C SER A 688 38.87 5.99 5.37
N ILE A 689 39.19 4.74 5.05
CA ILE A 689 40.47 4.10 5.34
C ILE A 689 41.08 3.68 4.02
N HIS A 690 42.37 3.98 3.85
CA HIS A 690 43.11 3.70 2.63
C HIS A 690 44.40 2.97 2.94
N ARG A 691 44.54 1.76 2.41
CA ARG A 691 45.75 0.96 2.50
C ARG A 691 46.60 1.18 1.26
N ASN A 692 47.86 1.54 1.48
CA ASN A 692 48.85 1.55 0.41
C ASN A 692 49.24 0.09 0.07
N PRO A 693 49.02 -0.40 -1.15
CA PRO A 693 49.34 -1.79 -1.52
C PRO A 693 50.84 -2.10 -1.49
N LEU A 694 51.72 -1.10 -1.61
CA LEU A 694 53.18 -1.27 -1.65
C LEU A 694 53.83 -1.19 -0.27
N SER A 695 53.38 -0.26 0.58
CA SER A 695 53.99 -0.01 1.90
C SER A 695 53.18 -0.55 3.09
N GLY A 696 51.95 -1.03 2.86
CA GLY A 696 51.05 -1.49 3.93
C GLY A 696 50.53 -0.38 4.86
N THR A 697 50.94 0.88 4.64
CA THR A 697 50.53 2.07 5.40
C THR A 697 49.01 2.28 5.32
N LEU A 698 48.37 2.53 6.46
CA LEU A 698 46.96 2.93 6.54
C LEU A 698 46.85 4.45 6.66
N ASN A 699 46.00 5.05 5.83
CA ASN A 699 45.57 6.45 5.96
C ASN A 699 44.12 6.48 6.42
N PHE A 700 43.86 7.28 7.44
CA PHE A 700 42.56 7.48 8.03
C PHE A 700 42.08 8.90 7.70
N ARG A 701 40.87 9.06 7.14
CA ARG A 701 40.28 10.36 6.84
C ARG A 701 38.84 10.45 7.31
N LEU A 702 38.44 11.66 7.69
CA LEU A 702 37.07 12.00 8.05
C LEU A 702 36.61 13.19 7.23
N HIS A 703 35.42 13.06 6.63
CA HIS A 703 34.78 14.11 5.85
C HIS A 703 33.38 14.41 6.39
N ARG A 704 33.02 15.70 6.48
CA ARG A 704 31.66 16.20 6.72
C ARG A 704 31.29 17.22 5.66
N LEU A 705 30.03 17.19 5.20
CA LEU A 705 29.47 18.19 4.28
C LEU A 705 28.76 19.32 5.00
N ASN A 706 28.79 20.51 4.39
CA ASN A 706 27.88 21.61 4.70
C ASN A 706 27.49 22.33 3.39
N TYR A 707 26.21 22.32 3.01
CA TYR A 707 25.60 23.06 1.88
C TYR A 707 26.44 23.17 0.58
N ASP A 708 27.10 22.07 0.18
CA ASP A 708 27.91 21.88 -1.06
C ASP A 708 29.45 21.93 -0.90
N GLU A 709 29.97 22.23 0.30
CA GLU A 709 31.42 22.25 0.58
C GLU A 709 31.79 21.22 1.68
N ILE A 710 33.03 20.71 1.66
CA ILE A 710 33.56 19.96 2.82
C ILE A 710 33.84 20.96 3.93
N ASP A 711 33.16 20.78 5.05
CA ASP A 711 33.33 21.60 6.25
C ASP A 711 34.41 21.02 7.19
N VAL A 712 34.62 19.70 7.17
CA VAL A 712 35.67 19.03 7.94
C VAL A 712 36.44 18.08 7.03
N ASP A 713 37.73 18.32 6.82
CA ASP A 713 38.69 17.40 6.17
C ASP A 713 39.88 17.19 7.10
N LEU A 714 39.92 16.03 7.76
CA LEU A 714 40.97 15.67 8.70
C LEU A 714 41.58 14.34 8.29
N SER A 715 42.90 14.22 8.37
CA SER A 715 43.62 12.99 8.00
C SER A 715 44.76 12.65 8.96
N ALA A 716 44.98 11.35 9.19
CA ALA A 716 46.13 10.82 9.92
C ALA A 716 46.74 9.62 9.18
N SER A 717 48.06 9.42 9.27
CA SER A 717 48.80 8.35 8.58
C SER A 717 49.87 7.74 9.49
N THR A 718 49.95 6.40 9.58
CA THR A 718 51.02 5.68 10.33
C THR A 718 51.70 4.61 9.47
N VAL A 719 52.92 4.22 9.87
CA VAL A 719 53.74 3.19 9.22
C VAL A 719 53.39 1.80 9.77
N SER A 720 53.18 0.87 8.83
CA SER A 720 52.97 -0.59 8.92
C SER A 720 51.70 -1.14 9.59
N ALA A 721 51.05 -2.04 8.85
CA ALA A 721 50.27 -3.16 9.38
C ALA A 721 50.97 -4.44 8.89
N ALA A 722 51.08 -5.45 9.76
CA ALA A 722 51.79 -6.71 9.51
C ALA A 722 51.34 -7.41 8.21
N GLU A 723 52.23 -8.24 7.66
CA GLU A 723 52.01 -9.00 6.43
C GLU A 723 50.73 -9.86 6.44
N TYR A 724 50.09 -9.79 5.27
CA TYR A 724 49.03 -10.64 4.72
C TYR A 724 49.24 -12.14 5.01
N SER A 725 48.22 -12.82 5.56
CA SER A 725 48.08 -14.26 5.33
C SER A 725 47.05 -14.46 4.21
N GLY A 726 47.40 -15.26 3.21
CA GLY A 726 46.69 -15.37 1.93
C GLY A 726 45.31 -16.04 2.00
N SER A 727 44.34 -15.39 2.66
CA SER A 727 42.93 -15.80 2.58
C SER A 727 42.15 -14.92 1.59
N SER A 728 41.26 -15.57 0.84
CA SER A 728 40.43 -14.97 -0.22
C SER A 728 39.07 -14.44 0.27
N LEU A 729 38.81 -14.50 1.59
CA LEU A 729 37.56 -14.09 2.23
C LEU A 729 37.80 -13.10 3.37
N TRP A 730 37.10 -11.99 3.27
CA TRP A 730 37.01 -10.91 4.25
C TRP A 730 35.65 -10.93 4.92
N GLN A 731 35.58 -10.42 6.14
CA GLN A 731 34.31 -10.12 6.81
C GLN A 731 34.34 -8.69 7.30
N LEU A 732 33.41 -7.89 6.77
CA LEU A 732 33.12 -6.57 7.30
C LEU A 732 32.13 -6.73 8.45
N VAL A 733 32.46 -6.14 9.60
CA VAL A 733 31.64 -6.16 10.80
C VAL A 733 31.31 -4.72 11.18
N VAL A 734 30.02 -4.38 11.27
CA VAL A 734 29.51 -3.07 11.66
C VAL A 734 28.82 -3.21 13.01
N GLY A 735 29.14 -2.33 13.96
CA GLY A 735 28.59 -2.36 15.31
C GLY A 735 29.56 -2.95 16.35
N ALA A 736 29.00 -3.61 17.37
CA ALA A 736 29.74 -4.03 18.55
C ALA A 736 30.81 -5.07 18.22
N THR A 737 32.07 -4.80 18.59
CA THR A 737 33.23 -5.61 18.18
C THR A 737 34.36 -5.54 19.22
N ASN A 738 35.08 -6.65 19.46
CA ASN A 738 36.23 -6.73 20.38
C ASN A 738 35.94 -6.21 21.81
N GLY A 739 34.73 -6.48 22.33
CA GLY A 739 34.32 -6.03 23.67
C GLY A 739 33.88 -4.57 23.76
N LEU A 740 33.91 -3.81 22.66
CA LEU A 740 33.35 -2.47 22.55
C LEU A 740 31.88 -2.55 22.10
N GLN A 741 31.01 -1.78 22.75
CA GLN A 741 29.60 -1.61 22.36
C GLN A 741 29.49 -0.71 21.12
N ALA A 742 28.33 -0.67 20.47
CA ALA A 742 28.04 0.27 19.40
C ALA A 742 26.82 1.13 19.76
N GLN A 743 26.88 2.40 19.38
CA GLN A 743 25.79 3.35 19.56
C GLN A 743 25.80 4.36 18.42
N GLY A 744 24.61 4.76 17.97
CA GLY A 744 24.39 5.72 16.90
C GLY A 744 23.78 5.09 15.65
N TRP A 745 23.84 5.81 14.54
CA TRP A 745 23.27 5.40 13.27
C TRP A 745 24.36 5.14 12.24
N VAL A 746 24.15 4.11 11.41
CA VAL A 746 25.01 3.79 10.28
C VAL A 746 24.14 3.70 9.03
N GLN A 747 24.46 4.51 8.03
CA GLN A 747 23.72 4.54 6.77
C GLN A 747 24.26 3.51 5.80
N GLU A 748 25.56 3.47 5.57
CA GLU A 748 26.15 2.56 4.60
C GLU A 748 27.61 2.24 4.92
N ALA A 749 28.08 1.13 4.38
CA ALA A 749 29.48 0.74 4.40
C ALA A 749 29.91 0.18 3.04
N ARG A 750 31.12 0.55 2.60
CA ARG A 750 31.67 0.20 1.28
C ARG A 750 33.09 -0.33 1.42
N VAL A 751 33.44 -1.30 0.59
CA VAL A 751 34.81 -1.82 0.49
C VAL A 751 35.23 -1.89 -0.96
N TRP A 752 36.46 -1.44 -1.23
CA TRP A 752 37.02 -1.29 -2.56
C TRP A 752 38.29 -2.14 -2.74
N ASN A 753 38.36 -2.81 -3.88
CA ASN A 753 39.53 -3.51 -4.42
C ASN A 753 40.63 -2.56 -4.92
N LYS A 754 40.36 -1.25 -4.91
CA LYS A 754 41.21 -0.16 -5.38
C LYS A 754 41.40 0.85 -4.25
N ASN A 755 42.54 1.54 -4.24
CA ASN A 755 42.73 2.72 -3.40
C ASN A 755 42.04 3.94 -4.02
N LEU A 756 41.18 4.62 -3.27
CA LEU A 756 40.39 5.76 -3.76
C LEU A 756 41.23 7.04 -3.90
N THR A 757 40.91 7.82 -4.93
CA THR A 757 41.47 9.17 -5.12
C THR A 757 40.71 10.19 -4.27
N LYS A 758 41.30 11.38 -4.06
CA LYS A 758 40.62 12.45 -3.32
C LYS A 758 39.32 12.91 -4.00
N THR A 759 39.25 12.87 -5.32
CA THR A 759 38.06 13.23 -6.10
C THR A 759 36.94 12.21 -5.93
N GLU A 760 37.26 10.92 -5.90
CA GLU A 760 36.29 9.84 -5.63
C GLU A 760 35.69 9.98 -4.23
N ILE A 761 36.54 10.15 -3.20
CA ILE A 761 36.08 10.31 -1.81
C ILE A 761 35.20 11.56 -1.64
N PHE A 762 35.56 12.65 -2.32
CA PHE A 762 34.77 13.87 -2.32
C PHE A 762 33.39 13.64 -2.91
N ASP A 763 33.31 12.94 -4.04
CA ASP A 763 32.04 12.63 -4.69
C ASP A 763 31.18 11.67 -3.86
N HIS A 764 31.77 10.62 -3.27
CA HIS A 764 31.07 9.70 -2.39
C HIS A 764 30.55 10.38 -1.12
N THR A 765 31.29 11.37 -0.61
CA THR A 765 30.84 12.15 0.54
C THR A 765 29.64 13.00 0.14
N LEU A 766 29.70 13.72 -0.98
CA LEU A 766 28.62 14.56 -1.51
C LEU A 766 27.38 13.77 -1.94
N ASN A 767 27.58 12.57 -2.46
CA ASN A 767 26.54 11.69 -2.96
C ASN A 767 26.70 10.29 -2.38
N PHE A 768 25.92 10.02 -1.33
CA PHE A 768 25.87 8.70 -0.71
C PHE A 768 25.26 7.62 -1.61
N GLN A 769 24.69 7.96 -2.77
CA GLN A 769 24.29 6.98 -3.78
C GLN A 769 25.43 6.70 -4.78
N SER A 770 26.41 7.59 -4.91
CA SER A 770 27.52 7.47 -5.85
C SER A 770 28.44 6.32 -5.47
N TYR A 771 28.73 5.45 -6.42
CA TYR A 771 29.79 4.44 -6.40
C TYR A 771 30.77 4.71 -7.55
N GLY A 772 30.80 5.96 -8.04
CA GLY A 772 31.54 6.36 -9.21
C GLY A 772 33.03 6.42 -8.94
N THR A 773 33.80 5.80 -9.83
CA THR A 773 35.26 5.99 -9.83
C THR A 773 35.66 7.02 -10.87
N ASP A 774 36.90 7.49 -10.79
CA ASP A 774 37.53 8.30 -11.81
C ASP A 774 37.67 7.55 -13.15
N TYR A 775 37.31 6.26 -13.25
CA TYR A 775 37.22 5.52 -14.50
C TYR A 775 35.97 4.61 -14.51
N PRO A 776 34.86 5.03 -15.15
CA PRO A 776 33.57 4.32 -15.09
C PRO A 776 33.61 2.88 -15.60
N ASN A 777 34.68 2.49 -16.30
CA ASN A 777 34.88 1.14 -16.82
C ASN A 777 35.35 0.14 -15.74
N ASP A 778 35.77 0.60 -14.56
CA ASP A 778 36.28 -0.26 -13.48
C ASP A 778 35.20 -0.60 -12.44
N LEU A 779 34.09 -1.19 -12.91
CA LEU A 779 32.99 -1.61 -12.05
C LEU A 779 33.37 -2.77 -11.10
N SER A 780 34.46 -3.50 -11.41
CA SER A 780 35.04 -4.54 -10.55
C SER A 780 35.80 -4.01 -9.32
N SER A 781 36.00 -2.69 -9.25
CA SER A 781 36.70 -2.05 -8.14
C SER A 781 35.90 -2.06 -6.84
N LEU A 782 34.57 -2.13 -6.89
CA LEU A 782 33.70 -2.19 -5.73
C LEU A 782 33.54 -3.64 -5.28
N ALA A 783 34.11 -3.99 -4.13
CA ALA A 783 34.04 -5.36 -3.58
C ALA A 783 32.72 -5.61 -2.85
N LEU A 784 32.22 -4.60 -2.14
CA LEU A 784 31.02 -4.65 -1.31
C LEU A 784 30.42 -3.25 -1.18
N HIS A 785 29.12 -3.10 -1.40
CA HIS A 785 28.36 -1.91 -1.04
C HIS A 785 27.12 -2.29 -0.25
N TRP A 786 27.19 -2.03 1.05
CA TRP A 786 26.13 -2.35 1.99
C TRP A 786 25.36 -1.09 2.40
N ARG A 787 24.10 -0.95 1.94
CA ARG A 787 23.25 0.23 2.20
C ARG A 787 22.44 0.20 3.50
N LEU A 788 22.44 -0.91 4.24
CA LEU A 788 21.82 -1.03 5.57
C LEU A 788 20.41 -0.38 5.71
N ASN A 789 19.56 -0.49 4.68
CA ASN A 789 18.30 0.25 4.56
C ASN A 789 17.05 -0.62 4.37
N ASP A 790 17.14 -1.92 4.66
CA ASP A 790 16.10 -2.90 4.32
C ASP A 790 14.85 -2.87 5.23
N ASN A 791 14.87 -2.09 6.33
CA ASN A 791 13.74 -1.93 7.26
C ASN A 791 13.11 -3.26 7.73
N VAL A 792 13.94 -4.19 8.18
CA VAL A 792 13.51 -5.52 8.64
C VAL A 792 13.40 -5.59 10.15
N THR A 793 12.35 -6.24 10.66
CA THR A 793 12.16 -6.54 12.08
C THR A 793 13.07 -7.69 12.55
N ALA A 794 13.72 -7.55 13.70
CA ALA A 794 14.50 -8.63 14.28
C ALA A 794 13.60 -9.79 14.74
N SER A 795 14.10 -11.02 14.57
CA SER A 795 13.44 -12.25 15.02
C SER A 795 13.35 -12.32 16.55
N PHE A 796 12.63 -13.32 17.07
CA PHE A 796 12.46 -13.52 18.51
C PHE A 796 13.79 -13.72 19.28
N ASP A 797 14.84 -14.20 18.60
CA ASP A 797 16.19 -14.37 19.16
C ASP A 797 17.09 -13.13 18.96
N GLY A 798 16.53 -12.02 18.44
CA GLY A 798 17.29 -10.81 18.12
C GLY A 798 18.20 -10.95 16.90
N SER A 799 18.01 -11.99 16.08
CA SER A 799 18.72 -12.18 14.82
C SER A 799 17.99 -11.54 13.63
N ILE A 800 18.75 -11.11 12.64
CA ILE A 800 18.26 -10.66 11.34
C ILE A 800 18.99 -11.48 10.28
N SER A 801 18.30 -12.44 9.67
CA SER A 801 18.86 -13.31 8.62
C SER A 801 17.79 -13.65 7.58
N GLY A 802 18.17 -13.73 6.30
CA GLY A 802 17.27 -14.11 5.21
C GLY A 802 17.93 -14.01 3.82
N GLN A 803 17.50 -14.86 2.89
CA GLN A 803 18.08 -15.01 1.53
C GLN A 803 17.89 -13.77 0.63
N ASN A 804 17.06 -12.80 1.03
CA ASN A 804 16.77 -11.56 0.29
C ASN A 804 16.91 -10.31 1.15
N ILE A 805 17.57 -10.42 2.30
CA ILE A 805 17.76 -9.33 3.25
C ILE A 805 19.23 -8.92 3.17
N PHE A 806 19.52 -7.63 2.98
CA PHE A 806 20.88 -7.10 2.79
C PHE A 806 21.60 -7.58 1.52
N GLN A 807 20.96 -7.50 0.36
CA GLN A 807 21.62 -7.77 -0.92
C GLN A 807 22.64 -6.67 -1.25
N ASP A 808 23.87 -7.09 -1.50
CA ASP A 808 24.96 -6.24 -1.97
C ASP A 808 24.67 -5.66 -3.38
N ILE A 809 24.79 -4.33 -3.51
CA ILE A 809 24.54 -3.60 -4.76
C ILE A 809 25.73 -3.71 -5.73
N SER A 810 26.87 -4.21 -5.26
CA SER A 810 28.02 -4.55 -6.12
C SER A 810 27.72 -5.70 -7.11
N GLN A 811 26.54 -6.32 -7.02
CA GLN A 811 26.07 -7.44 -7.85
C GLN A 811 26.79 -8.77 -7.60
N ASN A 812 27.54 -8.87 -6.50
CA ASN A 812 28.24 -10.09 -6.11
C ASN A 812 27.35 -11.15 -5.41
N GLY A 813 26.05 -10.88 -5.23
CA GLY A 813 25.09 -11.82 -4.65
C GLY A 813 25.35 -12.13 -3.16
N ILE A 814 26.01 -11.21 -2.46
CA ILE A 814 26.40 -11.34 -1.06
C ILE A 814 25.25 -10.88 -0.17
N THR A 815 24.97 -11.65 0.89
CA THR A 815 23.95 -11.31 1.91
C THR A 815 24.59 -11.17 3.29
N GLY A 816 24.27 -10.08 3.99
CA GLY A 816 24.67 -9.85 5.38
C GLY A 816 23.77 -10.54 6.40
N SER A 817 24.23 -10.65 7.64
CA SER A 817 23.46 -11.15 8.78
C SER A 817 23.71 -10.32 10.04
N GLY A 818 22.72 -10.26 10.92
CA GLY A 818 22.76 -9.51 12.17
C GLY A 818 22.39 -10.34 13.39
N VAL A 819 22.99 -10.04 14.53
CA VAL A 819 22.66 -10.66 15.82
C VAL A 819 22.71 -9.63 16.95
N GLY A 820 21.97 -9.91 18.04
CA GLY A 820 21.99 -9.08 19.24
C GLY A 820 21.12 -7.84 19.17
N PHE A 821 20.12 -7.79 18.29
CA PHE A 821 19.10 -6.73 18.27
C PHE A 821 17.96 -7.02 19.24
N VAL A 822 17.14 -6.02 19.54
CA VAL A 822 15.96 -6.19 20.41
C VAL A 822 14.94 -7.10 19.72
N PRO A 823 14.52 -8.22 20.33
CA PRO A 823 13.55 -9.13 19.74
C PRO A 823 12.25 -8.44 19.31
N ASN A 824 11.75 -8.78 18.12
CA ASN A 824 10.49 -8.26 17.54
C ASN A 824 10.45 -6.73 17.33
N VAL A 825 11.60 -6.06 17.29
CA VAL A 825 11.72 -4.63 17.00
C VAL A 825 12.58 -4.42 15.75
N ALA A 826 12.19 -3.46 14.89
CA ALA A 826 13.00 -3.08 13.74
C ALA A 826 14.11 -2.10 14.19
N PRO A 827 15.40 -2.43 14.01
CA PRO A 827 16.49 -1.53 14.37
C PRO A 827 16.79 -0.51 13.27
N PHE A 828 15.77 -0.03 12.55
CA PHE A 828 15.92 0.91 11.44
C PHE A 828 15.15 2.19 11.70
N GLU A 829 15.79 3.31 11.41
CA GLU A 829 15.23 4.66 11.59
C GLU A 829 15.29 5.39 10.23
N LYS A 830 14.28 6.21 9.91
CA LYS A 830 14.13 6.82 8.58
C LYS A 830 14.58 8.28 8.59
N PHE A 831 15.72 8.54 7.97
CA PHE A 831 16.23 9.90 7.77
C PHE A 831 15.90 10.45 6.38
N LEU A 832 15.79 11.78 6.29
CA LEU A 832 15.81 12.51 5.01
C LEU A 832 17.24 12.97 4.75
N PHE A 833 17.85 12.49 3.67
CA PHE A 833 19.21 12.85 3.29
C PHE A 833 19.24 13.75 2.09
N ASP A 834 20.02 14.81 2.19
CA ASP A 834 20.41 15.63 1.06
C ASP A 834 21.67 15.04 0.38
N TYR A 835 21.69 15.05 -0.95
CA TYR A 835 22.82 14.61 -1.76
C TYR A 835 22.92 15.39 -3.06
N ASN A 836 24.14 15.49 -3.57
CA ASN A 836 24.45 16.26 -4.77
C ASN A 836 24.94 15.34 -5.88
N TYR A 837 24.12 15.09 -6.89
CA TYR A 837 24.50 14.23 -8.01
C TYR A 837 24.93 15.07 -9.23
N ILE A 838 25.71 14.47 -10.12
CA ILE A 838 26.26 15.18 -11.28
C ILE A 838 25.16 15.42 -12.32
N ALA A 839 25.01 16.68 -12.74
CA ALA A 839 24.00 17.08 -13.71
C ALA A 839 24.31 16.52 -15.11
N SER A 840 23.26 16.23 -15.88
CA SER A 840 23.40 15.92 -17.30
C SER A 840 24.01 17.12 -18.05
N PRO A 841 24.95 16.90 -18.98
CA PRO A 841 25.56 17.96 -19.78
C PRO A 841 24.64 18.53 -20.86
N ASP A 842 23.48 17.91 -21.11
CA ASP A 842 22.51 18.39 -22.09
C ASP A 842 21.58 19.46 -21.48
N PHE A 843 21.63 20.64 -22.09
CA PHE A 843 20.85 21.85 -21.84
C PHE A 843 21.14 22.59 -20.52
N SER A 844 21.30 23.92 -20.65
CA SER A 844 21.50 24.86 -19.55
C SER A 844 20.20 25.18 -18.83
N TRP A 845 19.44 24.16 -18.46
CA TRP A 845 18.45 24.33 -17.41
C TRP A 845 19.19 24.35 -16.08
N ASN A 846 18.74 25.20 -15.17
CA ASN A 846 19.16 25.13 -13.79
C ASN A 846 17.91 24.99 -12.95
N GLU A 847 18.11 24.40 -11.77
CA GLU A 847 17.17 24.55 -10.70
C GLU A 847 17.26 26.01 -10.20
N ASP A 848 18.42 26.48 -9.77
CA ASP A 848 18.50 27.85 -9.24
C ASP A 848 19.18 28.85 -10.18
N LYS A 849 18.45 29.89 -10.59
CA LYS A 849 19.04 31.01 -11.34
C LYS A 849 19.80 32.01 -10.46
N ILE A 850 20.00 31.69 -9.18
CA ILE A 850 20.77 32.52 -8.26
C ILE A 850 22.26 32.42 -8.64
N ARG A 851 22.87 33.57 -8.93
CA ARG A 851 24.29 33.66 -9.26
C ARG A 851 25.03 34.41 -8.17
N ILE A 852 25.84 33.68 -7.41
CA ILE A 852 26.74 34.28 -6.43
C ILE A 852 28.06 34.60 -7.15
N LEU A 853 28.32 35.88 -7.38
CA LEU A 853 29.57 36.33 -7.97
C LEU A 853 30.60 36.50 -6.85
N ASN A 854 31.67 35.71 -6.90
CA ASN A 854 32.77 35.81 -5.94
C ASN A 854 33.84 36.84 -6.37
N SER A 855 33.52 37.72 -7.33
CA SER A 855 34.39 38.80 -7.81
C SER A 855 33.87 40.17 -7.40
N SER A 856 34.78 41.04 -6.99
CA SER A 856 34.49 42.45 -6.66
C SER A 856 34.07 43.29 -7.87
N GLU A 857 34.26 42.77 -9.08
CA GLU A 857 33.93 43.41 -10.35
C GLU A 857 32.93 42.53 -11.13
N VAL A 858 31.89 43.17 -11.66
CA VAL A 858 30.90 42.56 -12.57
C VAL A 858 31.37 42.79 -14.01
N LYS A 859 31.64 41.71 -14.75
CA LYS A 859 32.01 41.80 -16.18
C LYS A 859 30.75 41.90 -17.04
N PRO A 860 30.81 42.53 -18.23
CA PRO A 860 29.70 42.49 -19.19
C PRO A 860 29.27 41.07 -19.60
N SER A 861 30.17 40.08 -19.50
CA SER A 861 29.85 38.65 -19.68
C SER A 861 28.92 38.08 -18.61
N ASP A 862 28.84 38.73 -17.44
CA ASP A 862 28.07 38.27 -16.29
C ASP A 862 26.61 38.76 -16.37
N VAL A 863 26.37 39.84 -17.13
CA VAL A 863 25.05 40.38 -17.46
C VAL A 863 24.47 39.63 -18.67
N THR A 864 23.86 38.49 -18.42
CA THR A 864 23.24 37.67 -19.48
C THR A 864 21.74 37.89 -19.56
N TYR A 865 21.16 37.86 -20.76
CA TYR A 865 19.70 37.79 -20.93
C TYR A 865 19.18 36.45 -20.42
N ASP A 866 18.37 36.50 -19.38
CA ASP A 866 17.75 35.30 -18.82
C ASP A 866 16.53 34.89 -19.66
N ASN A 867 16.38 33.59 -19.90
CA ASN A 867 15.24 33.06 -20.64
C ASN A 867 14.06 32.92 -19.67
N GLN A 868 12.87 33.38 -20.07
CA GLN A 868 11.67 33.31 -19.24
C GLN A 868 10.95 31.95 -19.35
N ALA A 869 11.49 31.03 -20.15
CA ALA A 869 10.93 29.72 -20.36
C ALA A 869 11.10 28.80 -19.15
N LEU A 870 10.00 28.13 -18.79
CA LEU A 870 9.94 27.16 -17.71
C LEU A 870 9.14 25.96 -18.18
N ALA A 871 9.62 24.76 -17.85
CA ALA A 871 8.94 23.52 -18.16
C ALA A 871 8.72 22.69 -16.90
N LEU A 872 7.59 21.99 -16.89
CA LEU A 872 7.28 20.95 -15.92
C LEU A 872 7.36 19.62 -16.66
N GLU A 873 8.46 18.91 -16.48
CA GLU A 873 8.74 17.70 -17.26
C GLU A 873 8.62 16.47 -16.38
N PHE A 874 7.90 15.48 -16.90
CA PHE A 874 7.87 14.14 -16.35
C PHE A 874 8.72 13.25 -17.23
N ASN A 875 9.96 13.03 -16.81
CA ASN A 875 10.95 12.37 -17.64
C ASN A 875 11.61 11.21 -16.89
N MET A 876 11.38 10.00 -17.37
CA MET A 876 12.01 8.79 -16.83
C MET A 876 13.52 8.74 -17.14
N ILE A 877 13.96 9.43 -18.21
CA ILE A 877 15.37 9.52 -18.57
C ILE A 877 16.13 10.37 -17.55
N ASP A 878 15.49 11.32 -16.85
CA ASP A 878 16.12 12.03 -15.74
C ASP A 878 16.48 11.08 -14.59
N ALA A 879 15.59 10.13 -14.26
CA ALA A 879 15.88 9.10 -13.27
C ALA A 879 17.01 8.16 -13.73
N LEU A 880 17.08 7.84 -15.02
CA LEU A 880 18.19 7.09 -15.61
C LEU A 880 19.50 7.89 -15.57
N ASN A 881 19.46 9.18 -15.92
CA ASN A 881 20.60 10.08 -15.89
C ASN A 881 21.15 10.25 -14.48
N GLU A 882 20.25 10.34 -13.50
CA GLU A 882 20.61 10.36 -12.09
C GLU A 882 21.30 9.05 -11.67
N ASP A 883 20.81 7.89 -12.09
CA ASP A 883 21.48 6.61 -11.80
C ASP A 883 22.83 6.47 -12.52
N ILE A 884 22.92 6.90 -13.78
CA ILE A 884 24.20 6.98 -14.52
C ILE A 884 25.17 7.90 -13.78
N SER A 885 24.70 9.03 -13.23
CA SER A 885 25.55 9.97 -12.51
C SER A 885 26.18 9.35 -11.26
N GLN A 886 25.53 8.35 -10.65
CA GLN A 886 26.09 7.60 -9.52
C GLN A 886 27.28 6.71 -9.92
N ALA A 887 27.46 6.42 -11.20
CA ALA A 887 28.56 5.61 -11.71
C ALA A 887 29.81 6.44 -12.09
N ILE A 888 29.76 7.77 -11.99
CA ILE A 888 30.83 8.67 -12.41
C ILE A 888 31.20 9.64 -11.29
N SER A 889 32.50 9.80 -10.99
CA SER A 889 32.97 10.77 -9.97
C SER A 889 33.13 12.19 -10.55
N THR A 890 33.49 12.29 -11.82
CA THR A 890 33.79 13.55 -12.52
C THR A 890 33.39 13.48 -14.00
N MET A 891 33.12 14.66 -14.58
CA MET A 891 32.76 14.80 -15.99
C MET A 891 33.98 14.88 -16.92
N ASP A 892 35.20 14.81 -16.38
CA ASP A 892 36.44 14.93 -17.14
C ASP A 892 36.61 13.79 -18.14
N ASN A 893 36.24 12.57 -17.75
CA ASN A 893 36.26 11.43 -18.68
C ASN A 893 35.24 11.55 -19.79
N PHE A 894 34.07 12.07 -19.49
CA PHE A 894 33.04 12.31 -20.49
C PHE A 894 33.49 13.40 -21.46
N ASN A 895 34.10 14.46 -20.94
CA ASN A 895 34.72 15.53 -21.74
C ASN A 895 35.84 14.98 -22.63
N ASN A 896 36.71 14.12 -22.11
CA ASN A 896 37.76 13.46 -22.89
C ASN A 896 37.18 12.52 -23.96
N ALA A 897 36.20 11.68 -23.60
CA ALA A 897 35.55 10.74 -24.52
C ALA A 897 34.91 11.43 -25.73
N ILE A 898 34.43 12.67 -25.56
CA ILE A 898 33.83 13.46 -26.64
C ILE A 898 34.87 14.37 -27.33
N GLY A 899 35.79 14.94 -26.56
CA GLY A 899 36.72 16.00 -26.97
C GLY A 899 37.99 15.51 -27.68
N LEU A 900 38.26 14.20 -27.73
CA LEU A 900 39.42 13.67 -28.45
C LEU A 900 39.40 14.08 -29.94
N PRO A 901 40.51 14.64 -30.50
CA PRO A 901 40.57 15.05 -31.91
C PRO A 901 40.29 13.91 -32.90
N ALA A 902 40.63 12.67 -32.53
CA ALA A 902 40.34 11.46 -33.31
C ALA A 902 38.82 11.25 -33.51
N ASN A 903 38.02 11.70 -32.54
CA ASN A 903 36.56 11.67 -32.61
C ASN A 903 36.01 12.80 -33.49
N ARG A 904 36.80 13.57 -34.26
CA ARG A 904 36.21 14.50 -35.23
C ARG A 904 35.57 13.79 -36.44
N TYR A 905 36.22 12.75 -36.95
CA TYR A 905 35.84 12.08 -38.22
C TYR A 905 35.12 10.75 -38.05
N ARG A 906 35.09 10.18 -36.84
CA ARG A 906 34.38 8.92 -36.56
C ARG A 906 32.86 9.08 -36.68
N ALA A 907 32.13 8.01 -36.96
CA ALA A 907 30.66 8.04 -36.94
C ALA A 907 30.08 8.17 -35.53
N THR A 908 30.74 7.55 -34.55
CA THR A 908 30.32 7.47 -33.15
C THR A 908 31.47 7.80 -32.20
N TYR A 909 31.16 8.05 -30.93
CA TYR A 909 32.15 8.22 -29.86
C TYR A 909 32.44 6.84 -29.24
N THR A 910 33.59 6.25 -29.59
CA THR A 910 33.92 4.86 -29.18
C THR A 910 34.02 4.71 -27.67
N ASP A 911 34.61 5.70 -27.00
CA ASP A 911 34.86 5.61 -25.56
C ASP A 911 33.57 5.81 -24.77
N LEU A 912 32.68 6.69 -25.27
CA LEU A 912 31.34 6.87 -24.73
C LEU A 912 30.49 5.60 -24.88
N GLU A 913 30.60 4.92 -26.03
CA GLU A 913 29.92 3.66 -26.28
C GLU A 913 30.37 2.56 -25.31
N ASN A 914 31.67 2.50 -25.01
CA ASN A 914 32.20 1.55 -24.03
C ASN A 914 31.62 1.81 -22.63
N ILE A 915 31.59 3.08 -22.19
CA ILE A 915 30.99 3.46 -20.89
C ILE A 915 29.50 3.08 -20.87
N ARG A 916 28.77 3.37 -21.94
CA ARG A 916 27.37 2.98 -22.12
C ARG A 916 27.18 1.47 -21.95
N GLN A 917 27.94 0.67 -22.69
CA GLN A 917 27.82 -0.79 -22.62
C GLN A 917 28.14 -1.35 -21.23
N GLN A 918 29.13 -0.80 -20.53
CA GLN A 918 29.46 -1.25 -19.17
C GLN A 918 28.37 -0.89 -18.17
N TYR A 919 27.79 0.30 -18.26
CA TYR A 919 26.65 0.69 -17.43
C TYR A 919 25.43 -0.21 -17.68
N PHE A 920 25.03 -0.42 -18.94
CA PHE A 920 23.83 -1.22 -19.27
C PHE A 920 23.94 -2.71 -18.94
N LYS A 921 25.14 -3.28 -18.84
CA LYS A 921 25.33 -4.66 -18.35
C LYS A 921 24.84 -4.85 -16.91
N ARG A 922 24.75 -3.78 -16.11
CA ARG A 922 24.32 -3.83 -14.72
C ARG A 922 22.81 -3.87 -14.54
N LEU A 923 22.05 -3.42 -15.54
CA LEU A 923 20.59 -3.42 -15.45
C LEU A 923 20.05 -4.84 -15.59
N GLN A 924 19.31 -5.32 -14.57
CA GLN A 924 18.74 -6.66 -14.54
C GLN A 924 17.52 -6.84 -15.47
N GLY A 925 16.95 -5.74 -15.97
CA GLY A 925 15.75 -5.75 -16.80
C GLY A 925 15.62 -4.53 -17.71
N ARG A 926 14.63 -4.56 -18.62
CA ARG A 926 14.31 -3.42 -19.49
C ARG A 926 13.52 -2.37 -18.72
N LEU A 927 13.78 -1.09 -19.01
CA LEU A 927 12.99 0.02 -18.46
C LEU A 927 11.53 -0.09 -18.93
N ASN A 928 10.59 -0.13 -17.99
CA ASN A 928 9.16 -0.27 -18.28
C ASN A 928 8.48 1.09 -18.33
N PHE A 929 8.44 1.69 -19.52
CA PHE A 929 7.78 2.98 -19.77
C PHE A 929 6.28 2.96 -19.45
N ARG A 930 5.63 1.79 -19.48
CA ARG A 930 4.20 1.69 -19.24
C ARG A 930 3.84 1.99 -17.79
N VAL A 931 4.61 1.47 -16.83
CA VAL A 931 4.39 1.74 -15.40
C VAL A 931 4.53 3.23 -15.11
N PHE A 932 5.50 3.90 -15.76
CA PHE A 932 5.66 5.35 -15.63
C PHE A 932 4.48 6.11 -16.26
N ALA A 933 4.01 5.68 -17.44
CA ALA A 933 2.83 6.26 -18.07
C ALA A 933 1.55 6.07 -17.22
N ASP A 934 1.37 4.89 -16.63
CA ASP A 934 0.23 4.57 -15.74
C ASP A 934 0.29 5.44 -14.46
N MET A 935 1.49 5.68 -13.90
CA MET A 935 1.68 6.61 -12.78
C MET A 935 1.29 8.05 -13.17
N LEU A 936 1.59 8.46 -14.40
CA LEU A 936 1.22 9.79 -14.90
C LEU A 936 -0.25 9.92 -15.25
N GLU A 937 -0.92 8.84 -15.64
CA GLU A 937 -2.36 8.83 -15.84
C GLU A 937 -3.12 9.20 -14.54
N PHE A 938 -2.51 8.94 -13.38
CA PHE A 938 -3.03 9.41 -12.09
C PHE A 938 -2.92 10.93 -11.91
N PHE A 939 -1.97 11.59 -12.58
CA PHE A 939 -1.80 13.04 -12.59
C PHE A 939 -2.55 13.67 -13.78
N ASP A 940 -3.83 13.98 -13.55
CA ASP A 940 -4.69 14.64 -14.53
C ASP A 940 -4.17 16.03 -14.94
N ARG A 941 -4.60 16.55 -16.11
CA ARG A 941 -4.35 17.93 -16.58
C ARG A 941 -4.83 19.00 -15.59
N SER A 942 -5.70 18.62 -14.64
CA SER A 942 -6.14 19.45 -13.52
C SER A 942 -4.95 19.99 -12.70
N PHE A 943 -3.97 19.14 -12.41
CA PHE A 943 -2.75 19.48 -11.68
C PHE A 943 -1.94 20.57 -12.38
N ILE A 944 -1.75 20.43 -13.69
CA ILE A 944 -0.99 21.38 -14.51
C ILE A 944 -1.66 22.75 -14.52
N THR A 945 -3.00 22.77 -14.64
CA THR A 945 -3.77 24.02 -14.59
C THR A 945 -3.60 24.73 -13.25
N MET A 946 -3.48 23.99 -12.15
CA MET A 946 -3.22 24.56 -10.83
C MET A 946 -1.78 25.10 -10.71
N VAL A 947 -0.78 24.39 -11.24
CA VAL A 947 0.61 24.87 -11.29
C VAL A 947 0.73 26.15 -12.12
N GLN A 948 0.09 26.21 -13.29
CA GLN A 948 0.08 27.40 -14.14
C GLN A 948 -0.47 28.64 -13.41
N ARG A 949 -1.42 28.47 -12.48
CA ARG A 949 -1.96 29.56 -11.68
C ARG A 949 -0.96 30.09 -10.66
N LEU A 950 0.01 29.28 -10.23
CA LEU A 950 1.08 29.65 -9.29
C LEU A 950 2.26 30.32 -10.00
N LEU A 951 2.45 30.08 -11.30
CA LEU A 951 3.54 30.67 -12.07
C LEU A 951 3.41 32.20 -12.25
N PRO A 952 4.53 32.94 -12.37
CA PRO A 952 4.51 34.35 -12.70
C PRO A 952 3.89 34.63 -14.06
N ALA A 953 3.14 35.73 -14.19
CA ALA A 953 2.57 36.13 -15.49
C ALA A 953 3.62 36.40 -16.60
N ARG A 954 4.88 36.67 -16.22
CA ARG A 954 6.00 36.88 -17.14
C ARG A 954 6.64 35.59 -17.66
N SER A 955 6.44 34.45 -16.99
CA SER A 955 7.08 33.20 -17.40
C SER A 955 6.38 32.62 -18.61
N VAL A 956 7.16 32.14 -19.58
CA VAL A 956 6.63 31.37 -20.71
C VAL A 956 6.61 29.91 -20.26
N PHE A 957 5.44 29.42 -19.86
CA PHE A 957 5.26 28.00 -19.55
C PHE A 957 5.27 27.21 -20.86
N LEU A 958 6.30 26.39 -21.06
CA LEU A 958 6.46 25.61 -22.30
C LEU A 958 5.47 24.45 -22.44
N GLY A 959 4.71 24.11 -21.38
CA GLY A 959 3.61 23.15 -21.48
C GLY A 959 3.98 21.71 -21.12
N ASP A 960 2.99 20.83 -21.33
CA ASP A 960 2.87 19.44 -20.89
C ASP A 960 3.59 18.44 -21.81
N GLU A 961 4.91 18.51 -21.90
CA GLU A 961 5.63 17.60 -22.77
C GLU A 961 6.00 16.31 -22.03
N PHE A 962 5.44 15.18 -22.50
CA PHE A 962 6.09 13.88 -22.37
C PHE A 962 7.42 13.97 -23.11
N VAL A 963 8.47 14.38 -22.41
CA VAL A 963 9.80 14.50 -23.01
C VAL A 963 10.45 13.13 -22.97
N VAL A 964 10.59 12.54 -24.15
CA VAL A 964 11.49 11.40 -24.36
C VAL A 964 12.79 11.98 -24.90
N GLU A 965 13.78 12.15 -24.02
CA GLU A 965 15.11 12.62 -24.39
C GLU A 965 16.12 11.46 -24.50
N SER A 966 17.30 11.77 -25.04
CA SER A 966 18.43 10.86 -24.98
C SER A 966 19.05 10.89 -23.59
N HIS A 967 19.52 9.73 -23.10
CA HIS A 967 20.20 9.69 -21.82
C HIS A 967 21.62 10.30 -21.92
N MET A 968 22.24 10.63 -20.80
CA MET A 968 23.54 11.32 -20.74
C MET A 968 24.66 10.60 -21.53
N LEU A 969 24.66 9.26 -21.58
CA LEU A 969 25.62 8.47 -22.36
C LEU A 969 25.28 8.32 -23.86
N GLU A 970 24.20 8.95 -24.34
CA GLU A 970 23.72 8.88 -25.72
C GLU A 970 23.78 10.27 -26.32
N ARG A 971 24.84 10.54 -27.09
CA ARG A 971 25.02 11.81 -27.79
C ARG A 971 25.02 11.62 -29.30
N PRO A 972 24.00 12.13 -30.02
CA PRO A 972 23.99 12.06 -31.47
C PRO A 972 25.11 12.93 -32.04
N LYS A 973 25.72 12.45 -33.13
CA LYS A 973 26.86 13.09 -33.76
C LYS A 973 26.58 13.41 -35.22
N LEU A 974 26.89 14.64 -35.61
CA LEU A 974 26.92 15.04 -37.01
C LEU A 974 28.25 14.58 -37.64
N GLN A 975 28.17 13.72 -38.66
CA GLN A 975 29.36 13.19 -39.35
C GLN A 975 30.04 14.28 -40.18
N TRP A 976 31.34 14.49 -39.92
CA TRP A 976 32.16 15.38 -40.73
C TRP A 976 32.68 14.61 -41.95
N ASN A 977 32.05 14.83 -43.11
CA ASN A 977 32.54 14.24 -44.36
C ASN A 977 33.88 14.89 -44.73
N TYR A 978 34.88 14.07 -45.04
CA TYR A 978 36.14 14.56 -45.59
C TYR A 978 35.86 15.29 -46.93
N ARG A 979 36.48 16.45 -47.16
CA ARG A 979 36.65 16.94 -48.53
C ARG A 979 37.68 16.02 -49.17
N ARG A 980 37.22 15.11 -50.04
CA ARG A 980 38.11 14.28 -50.87
C ARG A 980 38.84 15.24 -51.80
N GLN A 981 40.06 15.67 -51.46
CA GLN A 981 40.96 16.17 -52.49
C GLN A 981 41.39 14.95 -53.29
N THR A 982 40.68 14.69 -54.39
CA THR A 982 41.19 13.84 -55.45
C THR A 982 42.39 14.54 -56.06
N VAL A 983 43.58 14.32 -55.50
CA VAL A 983 44.79 14.59 -56.27
C VAL A 983 44.84 13.48 -57.32
N PRO A 984 44.77 13.78 -58.62
CA PRO A 984 44.84 12.76 -59.64
C PRO A 984 46.18 12.03 -59.52
N PHE A 985 46.12 10.69 -59.44
CA PHE A 985 47.28 9.83 -59.49
C PHE A 985 47.97 10.03 -60.85
N VAL A 986 49.15 10.65 -60.86
CA VAL A 986 50.02 10.70 -62.03
C VAL A 986 51.03 9.55 -61.86
N PRO A 987 50.99 8.50 -62.70
CA PRO A 987 52.00 7.46 -62.66
C PRO A 987 53.32 8.06 -63.17
N GLU A 988 54.35 8.08 -62.34
CA GLU A 988 55.71 8.33 -62.80
C GLU A 988 56.19 7.13 -63.63
N GLY A 989 56.47 7.38 -64.91
CA GLY A 989 57.19 6.44 -65.77
C GLY A 989 56.33 5.60 -66.71
N VAL A 990 55.79 6.22 -67.78
CA VAL A 990 55.48 5.50 -69.02
C VAL A 990 56.04 6.30 -70.20
N ILE A 991 56.96 5.66 -70.92
CA ILE A 991 57.66 6.19 -72.10
C ILE A 991 56.69 6.22 -73.28
N THR A 992 56.50 7.39 -73.88
CA THR A 992 55.71 7.58 -75.09
C THR A 992 56.48 7.08 -76.32
N VAL A 993 56.02 5.98 -76.93
CA VAL A 993 56.47 5.54 -78.26
C VAL A 993 55.51 6.11 -79.29
N TYR A 994 56.00 6.99 -80.16
CA TYR A 994 55.25 7.47 -81.33
C TYR A 994 55.24 6.38 -82.40
N VAL A 995 54.06 5.87 -82.76
CA VAL A 995 53.85 5.20 -84.04
C VAL A 995 53.24 6.22 -84.99
N ARG A 996 53.97 6.49 -86.07
CA ARG A 996 53.62 7.45 -87.12
C ARG A 996 52.77 6.75 -88.17
N THR A 997 51.52 7.16 -88.30
CA THR A 997 50.78 7.26 -89.58
C THR A 997 49.85 8.44 -89.50
#